data_AF-A0A832R090-F1
#
_entry.id   AF-A0A832R090-F1
#
_cell.length_a   1.000
_cell.length_b   1.000
_cell.length_c   1.000
_cell.angle_alpha   90.00
_cell.angle_beta   90.00
_cell.angle_gamma   90.00
#
_symmetry.space_group_name_H-M   'P 1'
#
loop_
_entity.id
_entity.type
_entity.pdbx_description
1 polymer ?
#
loop_
_entity_poly.entity_id
_entity_poly.type
_entity_poly.pdbx_seq_one_letter_code
_entity_poly.pdbx_strand_id
1 'polypeptide(L)'
;MRRMRGLILVVALVFAACGGDDPTEPIHGNDTIDHGDQITPDGDDAKDDAEDVSGRTDNVTPGDDNSGPGDTGDNGGGPSSDDGNGDSEQPPDTVEPNQCKKEGDPCEDGNPCTFGERCDADLMCVGGEVYTCEDDGRPCTDDLCDGKGHCLHVLQEGKCLINGICYDEMTASPHDACQICQPAKDKAQWTRGSNGVPCDPSSVIETCQESPGGTCERGVCVPDLLIDRNCDDGNPCSIDSCDDEIGCVSVPVHGGDCYLDDPCKVGTCNQGTCIIPPDASCDDGNPCTEDVCDPVKGCQHTELNDIACDDGDKCTVLGVCINGECVSEPRNCDDGNVCTIDSCSSAWGCYVTLVESNCCSGGVSICDDNNVCTNDDCDEDDNCIYTFNTAACDDGDPCTDNDTCELGECIGVQKNCNDGNACTYDYCENGKCKHTPLDGTPCDDGLDCSTGDTCRAGQCIPDDISGCLCQPTFYNPVSKLVTLKIEQNGQTGNALNLDGKPGCAPVDDCCCGLDNAMGPLAGIPAAADGIAKAMNEGKIILMFDHRELKTNGQPYTLAFYAGKLAPDNPECDFKTKNCNYIVDRRVMDDSCNPLIALDNATINGNKLVAGGLDYQFPFSLPLMDGVNLDIVLYMARVEADVTISGGRIAAMTGILGGAVPKQAIMDAVRSIPDSEWPPEIGMDKNTVIGLLEMLVTPDIDGDGDGVPESASIAIKFTAIQGTITDTYQ
;
A
#
# COMPACT_ATOMS: atom_id res chain seq x y z
N MET A 1 -8.53 -16.49 6.95
CA MET A 1 -7.83 -17.81 6.90
C MET A 1 -8.84 -18.92 6.58
N ARG A 2 -8.50 -19.93 5.73
CA ARG A 2 -9.15 -21.27 5.55
C ARG A 2 -10.70 -21.34 5.51
N ARG A 3 -11.35 -21.96 4.50
CA ARG A 3 -10.99 -23.22 3.80
C ARG A 3 -11.47 -23.27 2.34
N MET A 4 -10.75 -24.04 1.52
CA MET A 4 -11.17 -24.53 0.19
C MET A 4 -12.10 -25.75 0.27
N ARG A 5 -12.98 -25.91 -0.74
CA ARG A 5 -13.42 -27.15 -1.46
C ARG A 5 -14.65 -26.78 -2.32
N GLY A 6 -14.78 -27.09 -3.61
CA GLY A 6 -13.89 -27.82 -4.54
C GLY A 6 -14.48 -29.19 -4.95
N LEU A 7 -14.90 -29.34 -6.20
CA LEU A 7 -15.34 -30.60 -6.81
C LEU A 7 -15.02 -30.63 -8.32
N ILE A 8 -14.62 -31.81 -8.81
CA ILE A 8 -14.38 -32.13 -10.23
C ILE A 8 -15.26 -33.34 -10.57
N LEU A 9 -15.78 -33.43 -11.80
CA LEU A 9 -16.30 -34.69 -12.37
C LEU A 9 -15.95 -34.81 -13.87
N VAL A 10 -15.95 -36.04 -14.40
CA VAL A 10 -15.24 -36.40 -15.66
C VAL A 10 -16.01 -37.42 -16.51
N VAL A 11 -16.13 -37.17 -17.82
CA VAL A 11 -16.38 -38.11 -18.95
C VAL A 11 -15.74 -37.44 -20.20
N ALA A 12 -14.71 -37.94 -20.92
CA ALA A 12 -14.51 -39.19 -21.70
C ALA A 12 -15.38 -39.28 -23.00
N LEU A 13 -14.94 -39.76 -24.18
CA LEU A 13 -13.70 -40.41 -24.67
C LEU A 13 -13.70 -40.49 -26.24
N VAL A 14 -12.63 -41.05 -26.86
CA VAL A 14 -12.54 -41.76 -28.19
C VAL A 14 -11.77 -41.12 -29.39
N PHE A 15 -10.52 -41.62 -29.57
CA PHE A 15 -9.73 -41.99 -30.78
C PHE A 15 -10.13 -41.66 -32.25
N ALA A 16 -9.17 -41.16 -33.05
CA ALA A 16 -8.40 -41.87 -34.14
C ALA A 16 -7.55 -40.85 -34.97
N ALA A 17 -6.36 -41.06 -35.58
CA ALA A 17 -5.39 -42.15 -35.81
C ALA A 17 -5.18 -42.58 -37.30
N CYS A 18 -4.40 -41.80 -38.08
CA CYS A 18 -3.66 -42.11 -39.34
C CYS A 18 -2.69 -40.93 -39.67
N GLY A 19 -1.59 -41.04 -40.44
CA GLY A 19 -0.85 -42.21 -40.93
C GLY A 19 -0.08 -41.97 -42.25
N GLY A 20 1.27 -41.93 -42.20
CA GLY A 20 2.18 -41.82 -43.38
C GLY A 20 2.43 -40.37 -43.88
N ASP A 21 3.48 -40.04 -44.65
CA ASP A 21 4.70 -40.78 -45.06
C ASP A 21 5.84 -39.78 -45.43
N ASP A 22 7.09 -40.26 -45.44
CA ASP A 22 8.31 -39.59 -45.99
C ASP A 22 8.95 -40.56 -47.00
N PRO A 23 9.33 -40.15 -48.24
CA PRO A 23 10.76 -39.83 -48.48
C PRO A 23 11.13 -38.90 -49.68
N THR A 24 12.43 -38.53 -49.71
CA THR A 24 13.34 -38.22 -50.87
C THR A 24 13.74 -36.77 -51.22
N GLU A 25 15.06 -36.52 -51.12
CA GLU A 25 15.86 -35.50 -51.84
C GLU A 25 16.23 -36.00 -53.27
N PRO A 26 17.18 -35.38 -54.03
CA PRO A 26 17.76 -34.02 -54.04
C PRO A 26 17.76 -33.40 -55.48
N ILE A 27 18.50 -32.29 -55.74
CA ILE A 27 19.60 -32.17 -56.75
C ILE A 27 20.28 -30.79 -56.61
N HIS A 28 21.60 -30.75 -56.83
CA HIS A 28 22.49 -29.57 -56.74
C HIS A 28 22.24 -28.41 -57.71
N GLY A 29 22.63 -27.20 -57.27
CA GLY A 29 23.23 -26.15 -58.09
C GLY A 29 24.45 -25.56 -57.36
N ASN A 30 25.62 -25.49 -58.00
CA ASN A 30 26.90 -25.18 -57.33
C ASN A 30 27.82 -24.36 -58.25
N ASP A 31 28.44 -23.30 -57.73
CA ASP A 31 29.77 -22.85 -58.17
C ASP A 31 30.53 -22.17 -57.01
N THR A 32 31.86 -22.20 -57.05
CA THR A 32 32.75 -22.02 -55.87
C THR A 32 33.90 -21.02 -56.13
N ILE A 33 34.88 -20.97 -55.20
CA ILE A 33 36.23 -20.32 -55.23
C ILE A 33 36.27 -18.98 -54.42
N ASP A 34 37.15 -18.76 -53.43
CA ASP A 34 38.40 -19.49 -53.05
C ASP A 34 38.73 -19.55 -51.52
N HIS A 35 39.80 -20.31 -51.20
CA HIS A 35 40.59 -20.51 -49.95
C HIS A 35 40.34 -19.61 -48.70
N GLY A 36 40.43 -20.08 -47.42
CA GLY A 36 40.95 -21.33 -46.81
C GLY A 36 42.26 -21.12 -45.99
N ASP A 37 42.62 -21.86 -44.92
CA ASP A 37 41.94 -22.88 -44.08
C ASP A 37 42.76 -23.26 -42.80
N GLN A 38 42.12 -23.56 -41.64
CA GLN A 38 42.67 -24.10 -40.35
C GLN A 38 43.85 -23.29 -39.66
N ILE A 39 44.45 -23.57 -38.47
CA ILE A 39 44.76 -24.78 -37.65
C ILE A 39 44.91 -24.46 -36.12
N THR A 40 44.47 -25.40 -35.25
CA THR A 40 44.71 -25.79 -33.81
C THR A 40 45.54 -24.95 -32.77
N PRO A 41 45.38 -25.19 -31.43
CA PRO A 41 45.98 -24.38 -30.34
C PRO A 41 47.27 -24.95 -29.67
N ASP A 42 47.69 -24.28 -28.59
CA ASP A 42 48.74 -24.57 -27.57
C ASP A 42 50.23 -24.44 -27.97
N GLY A 43 51.03 -23.76 -27.12
CA GLY A 43 52.51 -23.88 -27.10
C GLY A 43 53.34 -22.59 -26.92
N ASP A 44 53.61 -22.22 -25.66
CA ASP A 44 54.86 -21.66 -25.05
C ASP A 44 55.77 -20.59 -25.72
N ASP A 45 56.40 -19.84 -24.80
CA ASP A 45 57.76 -19.25 -24.82
C ASP A 45 58.07 -17.91 -25.53
N ALA A 46 58.65 -17.00 -24.71
CA ALA A 46 59.80 -16.13 -25.05
C ALA A 46 59.55 -14.84 -25.92
N LYS A 47 60.31 -13.73 -25.79
CA LYS A 47 61.52 -13.43 -25.01
C LYS A 47 61.89 -11.92 -24.99
N ASP A 48 62.95 -11.57 -24.24
CA ASP A 48 63.87 -10.40 -24.40
C ASP A 48 63.25 -9.00 -24.15
N ASP A 49 63.90 -7.96 -23.61
CA ASP A 49 65.16 -7.61 -22.91
C ASP A 49 65.18 -6.03 -22.97
N ALA A 50 65.89 -5.21 -22.19
CA ALA A 50 66.67 -5.34 -20.95
C ALA A 50 67.03 -3.92 -20.39
N GLU A 51 67.83 -3.89 -19.31
CA GLU A 51 68.83 -2.84 -18.93
C GLU A 51 68.35 -1.53 -18.21
N ASP A 52 69.08 -0.96 -17.22
CA ASP A 52 70.34 -1.37 -16.54
C ASP A 52 70.56 -0.69 -15.14
N VAL A 53 71.49 -1.24 -14.33
CA VAL A 53 72.39 -0.57 -13.32
C VAL A 53 71.75 0.09 -12.06
N SER A 54 72.25 -0.05 -10.82
CA SER A 54 73.29 -0.87 -10.13
C SER A 54 73.11 -0.72 -8.59
N GLY A 55 73.75 -1.41 -7.62
CA GLY A 55 74.75 -2.51 -7.54
C GLY A 55 75.14 -2.69 -6.04
N ARG A 56 75.16 -3.89 -5.43
CA ARG A 56 76.18 -4.99 -5.47
C ARG A 56 77.39 -4.74 -4.54
N THR A 57 77.73 -5.58 -3.54
CA THR A 57 78.43 -6.92 -3.57
C THR A 57 77.94 -7.87 -2.46
N ASP A 58 77.81 -9.22 -2.62
CA ASP A 58 78.83 -10.30 -2.81
C ASP A 58 79.83 -10.50 -1.62
N ASN A 59 80.22 -11.71 -1.15
CA ASN A 59 79.80 -13.14 -1.29
C ASN A 59 80.67 -14.06 -0.32
N VAL A 60 80.54 -15.40 -0.37
CA VAL A 60 81.49 -16.49 0.05
C VAL A 60 81.33 -17.20 1.43
N THR A 61 81.70 -18.48 1.47
CA THR A 61 81.66 -19.52 2.54
C THR A 61 83.08 -20.14 2.79
N PRO A 62 83.31 -21.20 3.61
CA PRO A 62 82.69 -21.72 4.85
C PRO A 62 83.69 -21.92 6.03
N GLY A 63 83.19 -22.26 7.23
CA GLY A 63 83.91 -23.09 8.23
C GLY A 63 84.19 -22.48 9.62
N ASP A 64 83.84 -23.26 10.65
CA ASP A 64 84.31 -23.40 12.05
C ASP A 64 84.82 -22.16 12.86
N ASP A 65 84.56 -22.04 14.17
CA ASP A 65 83.86 -22.93 15.11
C ASP A 65 82.32 -22.57 15.20
N ASN A 66 81.49 -22.83 16.24
CA ASN A 66 81.62 -23.48 17.55
C ASN A 66 80.27 -24.09 18.05
N SER A 67 80.23 -24.43 19.34
CA SER A 67 79.17 -25.13 20.10
C SER A 67 78.23 -24.13 20.81
N GLY A 68 77.01 -24.46 21.25
CA GLY A 68 76.28 -25.74 21.33
C GLY A 68 75.17 -25.61 22.41
N PRO A 69 74.11 -26.46 22.41
CA PRO A 69 72.87 -26.18 23.14
C PRO A 69 72.73 -26.88 24.51
N GLY A 70 71.72 -26.48 25.29
CA GLY A 70 71.29 -27.13 26.54
C GLY A 70 69.87 -26.72 26.97
N ASP A 71 69.10 -27.66 27.50
CA ASP A 71 67.68 -27.56 27.88
C ASP A 71 67.53 -27.56 29.43
N THR A 72 66.28 -27.63 29.93
CA THR A 72 65.83 -27.84 31.33
C THR A 72 65.74 -26.59 32.25
N GLY A 73 65.00 -26.74 33.36
CA GLY A 73 64.77 -25.72 34.39
C GLY A 73 64.51 -26.34 35.78
N ASP A 74 63.65 -25.68 36.58
CA ASP A 74 63.21 -26.03 37.95
C ASP A 74 64.12 -25.60 39.14
N ASN A 75 63.47 -25.32 40.29
CA ASN A 75 63.98 -24.95 41.63
C ASN A 75 64.95 -23.73 41.72
N GLY A 76 64.66 -22.66 42.46
CA GLY A 76 64.14 -22.61 43.83
C GLY A 76 65.25 -22.18 44.81
N GLY A 77 65.00 -21.18 45.67
CA GLY A 77 65.97 -20.77 46.70
C GLY A 77 65.71 -19.40 47.32
N GLY A 78 65.34 -19.37 48.61
CA GLY A 78 65.36 -18.16 49.44
C GLY A 78 66.66 -18.03 50.24
N PRO A 79 66.87 -16.88 50.90
CA PRO A 79 66.92 -16.86 52.37
C PRO A 79 66.02 -15.71 52.92
N SER A 80 65.53 -15.67 54.17
CA SER A 80 66.21 -15.77 55.49
C SER A 80 67.29 -14.67 55.65
N SER A 81 67.37 -13.87 56.72
CA SER A 81 66.55 -13.63 57.93
C SER A 81 67.09 -12.30 58.56
N ASP A 82 66.86 -11.81 59.79
CA ASP A 82 66.37 -12.31 61.08
C ASP A 82 65.73 -11.14 61.90
N ASP A 83 64.90 -11.48 62.90
CA ASP A 83 64.61 -10.79 64.18
C ASP A 83 64.32 -9.27 64.31
N GLY A 84 63.26 -8.95 65.07
CA GLY A 84 62.95 -7.60 65.56
C GLY A 84 61.72 -7.55 66.49
N ASN A 85 61.88 -7.93 67.77
CA ASN A 85 60.77 -8.01 68.73
C ASN A 85 60.53 -6.72 69.52
N GLY A 86 59.39 -6.08 69.25
CA GLY A 86 58.68 -5.16 70.16
C GLY A 86 59.27 -3.75 70.31
N ASP A 87 58.39 -2.75 70.25
CA ASP A 87 58.16 -1.92 71.44
C ASP A 87 56.76 -1.28 71.38
N SER A 88 56.24 -0.85 72.53
CA SER A 88 54.92 -0.25 72.65
C SER A 88 54.99 1.28 72.73
N GLU A 89 54.66 1.97 71.65
CA GLU A 89 54.35 3.40 71.71
C GLU A 89 52.85 3.60 71.95
N GLN A 90 52.51 4.32 73.03
CA GLN A 90 51.16 4.81 73.27
C GLN A 90 50.77 5.86 72.22
N PRO A 91 49.48 6.02 71.89
CA PRO A 91 49.04 7.26 71.24
C PRO A 91 49.40 8.46 72.14
N PRO A 92 49.84 9.60 71.57
CA PRO A 92 50.04 10.82 72.35
C PRO A 92 48.69 11.28 72.93
N ASP A 93 48.67 11.58 74.24
CA ASP A 93 47.53 11.99 75.07
C ASP A 93 46.23 12.30 74.30
N THR A 94 45.34 11.30 74.19
CA THR A 94 43.92 11.58 73.94
C THR A 94 43.38 12.35 75.14
N VAL A 95 43.25 13.67 75.02
CA VAL A 95 42.58 14.51 76.02
C VAL A 95 41.14 14.01 76.13
N GLU A 96 40.69 13.63 77.32
CA GLU A 96 39.30 13.23 77.52
C GLU A 96 38.38 14.42 77.21
N PRO A 97 37.28 14.22 76.46
CA PRO A 97 36.38 15.31 76.09
C PRO A 97 35.91 16.10 77.32
N ASN A 98 36.11 17.42 77.27
CA ASN A 98 35.76 18.35 78.35
C ASN A 98 36.46 18.12 79.72
N GLN A 99 37.70 17.61 79.77
CA GLN A 99 38.55 17.72 80.97
C GLN A 99 39.86 18.49 80.73
N CYS A 100 39.83 19.77 81.10
CA CYS A 100 41.00 20.64 81.08
C CYS A 100 41.96 20.39 82.25
N LYS A 101 43.26 20.32 81.94
CA LYS A 101 44.33 20.17 82.95
C LYS A 101 44.68 21.50 83.63
N LYS A 102 44.42 22.65 82.98
CA LYS A 102 44.71 24.01 83.49
C LYS A 102 44.02 25.10 82.64
N GLU A 103 43.66 26.24 83.25
CA GLU A 103 43.22 27.46 82.55
C GLU A 103 44.23 27.92 81.49
N GLY A 104 43.72 28.25 80.30
CA GLY A 104 44.45 28.77 79.14
C GLY A 104 45.02 27.71 78.18
N ASP A 105 45.09 26.45 78.62
CA ASP A 105 45.51 25.32 77.76
C ASP A 105 44.50 25.14 76.59
N PRO A 106 44.94 24.67 75.41
CA PRO A 106 44.05 24.32 74.32
C PRO A 106 43.26 23.04 74.67
N CYS A 107 42.04 22.93 74.15
CA CYS A 107 41.14 21.80 74.37
C CYS A 107 40.24 21.59 73.14
N GLU A 108 39.39 20.58 73.19
CA GLU A 108 38.40 20.25 72.16
C GLU A 108 37.04 20.06 72.89
N ASP A 109 35.97 20.73 72.44
CA ASP A 109 34.63 20.61 73.05
C ASP A 109 33.85 19.39 72.51
N GLY A 110 34.23 18.92 71.31
CA GLY A 110 33.62 17.82 70.58
C GLY A 110 32.77 18.24 69.37
N ASN A 111 32.68 19.53 69.06
CA ASN A 111 31.99 20.06 67.88
C ASN A 111 32.99 20.27 66.71
N PRO A 112 32.87 19.56 65.58
CA PRO A 112 33.86 19.63 64.50
C PRO A 112 33.90 20.98 63.75
N CYS A 113 32.85 21.82 63.86
CA CYS A 113 32.75 23.12 63.19
C CYS A 113 33.11 24.32 64.10
N THR A 114 33.86 24.08 65.17
CA THR A 114 34.56 25.09 65.97
C THR A 114 36.05 24.74 66.04
N PHE A 115 36.92 25.73 66.26
CA PHE A 115 38.35 25.49 66.51
C PHE A 115 38.99 26.58 67.37
N GLY A 116 40.04 26.22 68.12
CA GLY A 116 40.88 27.15 68.88
C GLY A 116 40.39 27.41 70.32
N GLU A 117 39.56 26.51 70.83
CA GLU A 117 38.97 26.47 72.18
C GLU A 117 40.05 26.49 73.26
N ARG A 118 39.69 27.03 74.43
CA ARG A 118 40.58 27.10 75.59
C ARG A 118 39.87 26.80 76.87
N CYS A 119 40.64 26.23 77.78
CA CYS A 119 40.23 25.97 79.15
C CYS A 119 40.01 27.27 79.91
N ASP A 120 38.84 27.45 80.53
CA ASP A 120 38.58 28.57 81.45
C ASP A 120 39.08 28.30 82.88
N ALA A 121 38.79 29.25 83.77
CA ALA A 121 39.16 29.19 85.19
C ALA A 121 38.41 28.10 85.98
N ASP A 122 37.26 27.62 85.48
CA ASP A 122 36.49 26.52 86.05
C ASP A 122 36.87 25.15 85.42
N LEU A 123 37.88 25.13 84.55
CA LEU A 123 38.41 23.97 83.80
C LEU A 123 37.39 23.35 82.81
N MET A 124 36.49 24.17 82.28
CA MET A 124 35.64 23.80 81.14
C MET A 124 36.30 24.19 79.82
N CYS A 125 36.07 23.41 78.76
CA CYS A 125 36.49 23.79 77.42
C CYS A 125 35.47 24.77 76.82
N VAL A 126 35.92 25.99 76.51
CA VAL A 126 35.05 27.09 76.05
C VAL A 126 35.76 28.00 75.05
N GLY A 127 35.00 28.90 74.40
CA GLY A 127 35.51 29.72 73.31
C GLY A 127 35.41 28.96 71.99
N GLY A 128 36.46 29.04 71.16
CA GLY A 128 36.43 28.56 69.77
C GLY A 128 35.91 29.62 68.79
N GLU A 129 36.50 29.67 67.60
CA GLU A 129 35.92 30.38 66.46
C GLU A 129 35.01 29.41 65.68
N VAL A 130 33.72 29.73 65.60
CA VAL A 130 32.76 28.98 64.77
C VAL A 130 33.09 29.23 63.31
N TYR A 131 33.28 28.17 62.54
CA TYR A 131 33.47 28.23 61.11
C TYR A 131 32.47 27.32 60.39
N THR A 132 32.21 27.62 59.13
CA THR A 132 31.33 26.82 58.26
C THR A 132 32.18 26.16 57.19
N CYS A 133 31.95 24.87 56.92
CA CYS A 133 32.28 24.32 55.62
C CYS A 133 31.53 25.12 54.55
N GLU A 134 32.25 25.58 53.53
CA GLU A 134 31.65 26.08 52.29
C GLU A 134 31.52 24.89 51.33
N ASP A 135 30.33 24.73 50.73
CA ASP A 135 30.01 23.74 49.70
C ASP A 135 30.92 23.93 48.48
N ASP A 136 31.65 22.88 48.05
CA ASP A 136 32.60 22.98 46.92
C ASP A 136 31.90 22.95 45.54
N GLY A 137 30.58 22.91 45.53
CA GLY A 137 29.72 22.94 44.35
C GLY A 137 29.51 21.58 43.71
N ARG A 138 29.87 20.47 44.38
CA ARG A 138 29.83 19.12 43.81
C ARG A 138 28.82 18.24 44.55
N PRO A 139 27.73 17.79 43.90
CA PRO A 139 26.68 17.00 44.54
C PRO A 139 27.09 15.53 44.85
N CYS A 140 28.38 15.23 44.92
CA CYS A 140 28.94 13.91 45.25
C CYS A 140 29.96 13.95 46.39
N THR A 141 30.26 15.11 46.97
CA THR A 141 31.09 15.28 48.17
C THR A 141 30.21 15.57 49.38
N ASP A 142 30.63 15.07 50.54
CA ASP A 142 30.12 15.49 51.85
C ASP A 142 31.10 16.50 52.44
N ASP A 143 30.63 17.73 52.69
CA ASP A 143 31.45 18.83 53.22
C ASP A 143 31.49 18.79 54.76
N LEU A 144 32.61 18.31 55.32
CA LEU A 144 32.74 18.02 56.74
C LEU A 144 33.85 18.87 57.40
N CYS A 145 33.52 19.55 58.50
CA CYS A 145 34.48 20.32 59.29
C CYS A 145 35.49 19.37 59.99
N ASP A 146 36.78 19.78 60.11
CA ASP A 146 37.86 18.92 60.64
C ASP A 146 38.25 19.15 62.12
N GLY A 147 37.54 20.04 62.83
CA GLY A 147 37.86 20.52 64.18
C GLY A 147 39.04 21.49 64.28
N LYS A 148 39.67 21.89 63.16
CA LYS A 148 40.94 22.66 63.16
C LYS A 148 40.89 23.90 62.26
N GLY A 149 39.70 24.26 61.78
CA GLY A 149 39.46 25.40 60.90
C GLY A 149 39.55 25.07 59.40
N HIS A 150 39.53 23.78 59.01
CA HIS A 150 39.49 23.37 57.61
C HIS A 150 38.19 22.63 57.26
N CYS A 151 37.77 22.75 56.01
CA CYS A 151 36.73 21.91 55.44
C CYS A 151 37.36 20.70 54.73
N LEU A 152 36.71 19.53 54.85
CA LEU A 152 37.07 18.29 54.16
C LEU A 152 35.92 17.92 53.21
N HIS A 153 36.19 18.00 51.91
CA HIS A 153 35.24 17.59 50.86
C HIS A 153 35.44 16.09 50.60
N VAL A 154 34.62 15.24 51.22
CA VAL A 154 34.81 13.78 51.21
C VAL A 154 33.92 13.13 50.15
N LEU A 155 34.51 12.50 49.12
CA LEU A 155 33.73 11.88 48.05
C LEU A 155 32.89 10.70 48.56
N GLN A 156 31.57 10.82 48.42
CA GLN A 156 30.55 9.88 48.89
C GLN A 156 30.78 8.44 48.42
N GLU A 157 30.20 7.49 49.17
CA GLU A 157 30.15 6.09 48.75
C GLU A 157 29.28 5.92 47.50
N GLY A 158 29.71 5.08 46.55
CA GLY A 158 29.02 4.90 45.27
C GLY A 158 29.16 6.05 44.25
N LYS A 159 30.08 7.02 44.46
CA LYS A 159 30.35 8.13 43.51
C LYS A 159 31.78 8.15 42.96
N CYS A 160 31.94 8.59 41.71
CA CYS A 160 33.21 9.02 41.13
C CYS A 160 33.22 10.54 40.87
N LEU A 161 34.41 11.15 40.88
CA LEU A 161 34.66 12.53 40.49
C LEU A 161 35.67 12.56 39.32
N ILE A 162 35.16 12.32 38.11
CA ILE A 162 36.00 12.12 36.91
C ILE A 162 36.07 13.44 36.16
N ASN A 163 37.30 13.92 35.91
CA ASN A 163 37.57 15.23 35.30
C ASN A 163 36.84 16.42 35.97
N GLY A 164 36.49 16.29 37.26
CA GLY A 164 35.75 17.31 38.00
C GLY A 164 34.23 17.30 37.79
N ILE A 165 33.67 16.22 37.23
CA ILE A 165 32.22 15.98 37.14
C ILE A 165 31.86 14.78 38.04
N CYS A 166 30.76 14.89 38.77
CA CYS A 166 30.20 13.82 39.59
C CYS A 166 29.49 12.77 38.72
N TYR A 167 29.80 11.49 38.94
CA TYR A 167 29.13 10.36 38.31
C TYR A 167 28.76 9.31 39.35
N ASP A 168 27.61 8.66 39.15
CA ASP A 168 27.14 7.56 39.99
C ASP A 168 27.80 6.25 39.56
N GLU A 169 28.00 5.30 40.49
CA GLU A 169 28.55 3.98 40.18
C GLU A 169 27.78 3.30 39.04
N MET A 170 28.53 2.67 38.13
CA MET A 170 28.08 2.07 36.86
C MET A 170 27.62 3.06 35.77
N THR A 171 27.65 4.37 35.99
CA THR A 171 27.43 5.36 34.90
C THR A 171 28.51 5.19 33.83
N ALA A 172 28.13 5.17 32.55
CA ALA A 172 29.04 5.05 31.42
C ALA A 172 29.71 6.37 31.03
N SER A 173 30.90 6.28 30.42
CA SER A 173 31.65 7.42 29.91
C SER A 173 30.96 8.01 28.66
N PRO A 174 30.70 9.32 28.61
CA PRO A 174 30.18 9.99 27.41
C PRO A 174 31.07 9.93 26.16
N HIS A 175 32.25 9.32 26.25
CA HIS A 175 33.20 9.16 25.14
C HIS A 175 33.55 7.71 24.82
N ASP A 176 33.16 6.75 25.67
CA ASP A 176 33.39 5.31 25.48
C ASP A 176 32.42 4.52 26.37
N ALA A 177 31.34 3.99 25.79
CA ALA A 177 30.32 3.25 26.53
C ALA A 177 30.86 1.99 27.24
N CYS A 178 32.05 1.51 26.86
CA CYS A 178 32.74 0.37 27.50
C CYS A 178 33.63 0.77 28.68
N GLN A 179 33.58 2.04 29.09
CA GLN A 179 34.12 2.53 30.35
C GLN A 179 33.02 3.06 31.25
N ILE A 180 33.11 2.77 32.55
CA ILE A 180 32.12 3.14 33.58
C ILE A 180 32.80 3.66 34.85
N CYS A 181 32.07 4.42 35.65
CA CYS A 181 32.44 4.78 37.02
C CYS A 181 32.41 3.53 37.91
N GLN A 182 33.54 3.20 38.55
CA GLN A 182 33.61 2.13 39.56
C GLN A 182 34.45 2.61 40.77
N PRO A 183 33.83 3.27 41.77
CA PRO A 183 34.50 3.89 42.91
C PRO A 183 35.36 2.93 43.75
N ALA A 184 35.09 1.62 43.66
CA ALA A 184 35.86 0.55 44.29
C ALA A 184 37.16 0.18 43.55
N LYS A 185 37.35 0.64 42.30
CA LYS A 185 38.59 0.49 41.52
C LYS A 185 39.36 1.81 41.42
N ASP A 186 38.69 2.85 40.95
CA ASP A 186 39.23 4.21 40.83
C ASP A 186 38.08 5.22 41.03
N LYS A 187 38.34 6.29 41.77
CA LYS A 187 37.37 7.35 42.08
C LYS A 187 37.52 8.59 41.19
N ALA A 188 38.62 8.72 40.45
CA ALA A 188 38.99 9.91 39.69
C ALA A 188 39.13 9.67 38.18
N GLN A 189 39.13 8.42 37.73
CA GLN A 189 39.24 8.03 36.32
C GLN A 189 38.13 7.06 35.88
N TRP A 190 37.84 7.04 34.58
CA TRP A 190 36.98 6.03 33.97
C TRP A 190 37.64 4.65 34.04
N THR A 191 36.85 3.61 34.27
CA THR A 191 37.34 2.23 34.43
C THR A 191 36.69 1.29 33.43
N ARG A 192 37.41 0.25 32.96
CA ARG A 192 36.84 -0.71 32.00
C ARG A 192 35.64 -1.43 32.58
N GLY A 193 34.53 -1.39 31.84
CA GLY A 193 33.27 -2.03 32.19
C GLY A 193 33.29 -3.55 32.08
N SER A 194 32.17 -4.16 32.45
CA SER A 194 31.93 -5.59 32.30
C SER A 194 31.76 -5.96 30.82
N ASN A 195 32.13 -7.19 30.45
CA ASN A 195 31.81 -7.69 29.12
C ASN A 195 30.29 -7.81 28.92
N GLY A 196 29.81 -7.61 27.69
CA GLY A 196 28.38 -7.74 27.33
C GLY A 196 27.50 -6.56 27.72
N VAL A 197 28.07 -5.42 28.10
CA VAL A 197 27.35 -4.14 28.17
C VAL A 197 27.11 -3.63 26.74
N PRO A 198 25.90 -3.20 26.36
CA PRO A 198 25.65 -2.59 25.05
C PRO A 198 26.41 -1.28 24.85
N CYS A 199 26.90 -1.06 23.64
CA CYS A 199 27.66 0.12 23.24
C CYS A 199 27.36 0.51 21.78
N ASP A 200 27.72 1.74 21.41
CA ASP A 200 27.67 2.22 20.03
C ASP A 200 29.05 1.98 19.36
N PRO A 201 29.14 1.09 18.35
CA PRO A 201 30.38 0.79 17.66
C PRO A 201 30.72 1.78 16.53
N SER A 202 29.92 2.82 16.28
CA SER A 202 30.13 3.79 15.18
C SER A 202 31.46 4.56 15.24
N SER A 203 32.22 4.42 16.33
CA SER A 203 33.57 4.99 16.50
C SER A 203 34.72 4.02 16.18
N VAL A 204 34.42 2.76 15.82
CA VAL A 204 35.40 1.68 15.58
C VAL A 204 35.14 0.86 14.30
N ILE A 205 34.25 1.31 13.43
CA ILE A 205 33.88 0.68 12.14
C ILE A 205 34.46 1.52 10.98
N GLU A 206 34.71 0.88 9.84
CA GLU A 206 35.25 1.51 8.62
C GLU A 206 34.17 2.27 7.81
N THR A 207 34.57 3.22 6.95
CA THR A 207 33.69 4.22 6.30
C THR A 207 32.49 3.62 5.54
N CYS A 208 32.65 2.41 5.01
CA CYS A 208 31.67 1.71 4.19
C CYS A 208 30.91 0.59 4.93
N GLN A 209 30.96 0.58 6.27
CA GLN A 209 30.23 -0.36 7.10
C GLN A 209 29.47 0.35 8.22
N GLU A 210 28.39 -0.28 8.68
CA GLU A 210 27.59 0.14 9.83
C GLU A 210 27.29 -1.07 10.74
N SER A 211 26.73 -0.82 11.92
CA SER A 211 26.26 -1.86 12.82
C SER A 211 25.09 -1.36 13.67
N PRO A 212 23.98 -2.12 13.80
CA PRO A 212 22.80 -1.70 14.57
C PRO A 212 23.01 -1.73 16.09
N GLY A 213 24.18 -2.19 16.56
CA GLY A 213 24.57 -2.23 17.96
C GLY A 213 25.93 -2.90 18.16
N GLY A 214 26.48 -2.80 19.35
CA GLY A 214 27.68 -3.51 19.75
C GLY A 214 27.66 -3.92 21.21
N THR A 215 28.53 -4.84 21.56
CA THR A 215 28.77 -5.26 22.94
C THR A 215 30.21 -5.04 23.36
N CYS A 216 30.40 -4.63 24.61
CA CYS A 216 31.72 -4.40 25.16
C CYS A 216 32.47 -5.72 25.39
N GLU A 217 33.66 -5.86 24.79
CA GLU A 217 34.60 -6.92 25.11
C GLU A 217 35.89 -6.32 25.66
N ARG A 218 36.27 -6.71 26.89
CA ARG A 218 37.55 -6.32 27.53
C ARG A 218 37.77 -4.81 27.66
N GLY A 219 36.72 -4.00 27.53
CA GLY A 219 36.79 -2.53 27.52
C GLY A 219 37.07 -1.93 26.13
N VAL A 220 36.58 -2.56 25.06
CA VAL A 220 36.48 -2.03 23.69
C VAL A 220 35.07 -2.39 23.18
N CYS A 221 34.41 -1.50 22.44
CA CYS A 221 33.14 -1.86 21.80
C CYS A 221 33.40 -2.76 20.59
N VAL A 222 32.67 -3.86 20.47
CA VAL A 222 32.72 -4.77 19.31
C VAL A 222 31.34 -4.74 18.65
N PRO A 223 31.23 -4.50 17.34
CA PRO A 223 29.94 -4.54 16.65
C PRO A 223 29.33 -5.94 16.70
N ASP A 224 28.04 -6.03 17.03
CA ASP A 224 27.33 -7.32 17.10
C ASP A 224 27.02 -7.88 15.70
N LEU A 225 26.92 -7.01 14.70
CA LEU A 225 26.75 -7.35 13.29
C LEU A 225 27.29 -6.22 12.39
N LEU A 226 28.34 -6.48 11.62
CA LEU A 226 28.73 -5.58 10.52
C LEU A 226 27.76 -5.79 9.33
N ILE A 227 27.23 -4.68 8.82
CA ILE A 227 26.51 -4.60 7.55
C ILE A 227 27.24 -3.61 6.63
N ASP A 228 27.28 -3.89 5.33
CA ASP A 228 27.83 -2.94 4.36
C ASP A 228 26.87 -1.74 4.25
N ARG A 229 27.43 -0.52 4.23
CA ARG A 229 26.66 0.72 4.15
C ARG A 229 25.92 0.78 2.82
N ASN A 230 24.58 0.83 2.88
CA ASN A 230 23.80 1.10 1.67
C ASN A 230 24.05 2.55 1.22
N CYS A 231 24.46 2.71 -0.04
CA CYS A 231 24.75 4.01 -0.66
C CYS A 231 23.77 4.39 -1.77
N ASP A 232 22.75 3.55 -2.02
CA ASP A 232 21.61 3.84 -2.89
C ASP A 232 21.03 5.23 -2.59
N ASP A 233 21.15 6.16 -3.54
CA ASP A 233 20.64 7.54 -3.39
C ASP A 233 19.19 7.71 -3.87
N GLY A 234 18.53 6.60 -4.23
CA GLY A 234 17.14 6.51 -4.67
C GLY A 234 16.90 6.97 -6.10
N ASN A 235 17.92 7.38 -6.84
CA ASN A 235 17.81 7.82 -8.23
C ASN A 235 18.21 6.68 -9.18
N PRO A 236 17.30 6.10 -9.98
CA PRO A 236 17.63 5.05 -10.94
C PRO A 236 18.54 5.51 -12.10
N CYS A 237 18.88 6.80 -12.18
CA CYS A 237 19.89 7.34 -13.07
C CYS A 237 21.25 7.60 -12.40
N SER A 238 21.45 7.13 -11.16
CA SER A 238 22.75 6.99 -10.50
C SER A 238 23.34 5.58 -10.71
N ILE A 239 24.65 5.45 -10.61
CA ILE A 239 25.30 4.22 -10.16
C ILE A 239 25.93 4.54 -8.81
N ASP A 240 25.45 3.88 -7.77
CA ASP A 240 25.88 4.12 -6.40
C ASP A 240 26.93 3.10 -5.96
N SER A 241 27.95 3.60 -5.27
CA SER A 241 28.99 2.79 -4.65
C SER A 241 29.37 3.43 -3.32
N CYS A 242 29.91 2.63 -2.41
CA CYS A 242 30.75 3.18 -1.35
C CYS A 242 32.21 3.24 -1.82
N ASP A 243 32.92 4.27 -1.37
CA ASP A 243 34.37 4.46 -1.50
C ASP A 243 34.97 4.55 -0.09
N ASP A 244 36.00 3.77 0.22
CA ASP A 244 36.51 3.62 1.59
C ASP A 244 37.12 4.92 2.18
N GLU A 245 37.55 5.86 1.32
CA GLU A 245 38.16 7.15 1.74
C GLU A 245 37.13 8.31 1.75
N ILE A 246 36.10 8.25 0.89
CA ILE A 246 35.12 9.34 0.68
C ILE A 246 33.73 9.04 1.27
N GLY A 247 33.36 7.77 1.42
CA GLY A 247 32.01 7.32 1.75
C GLY A 247 31.15 7.07 0.51
N CYS A 248 29.83 7.26 0.61
CA CYS A 248 28.92 7.04 -0.51
C CYS A 248 29.17 8.02 -1.67
N VAL A 249 29.23 7.47 -2.89
CA VAL A 249 29.45 8.20 -4.14
C VAL A 249 28.44 7.75 -5.21
N SER A 250 27.67 8.70 -5.74
CA SER A 250 26.72 8.47 -6.83
C SER A 250 27.23 9.02 -8.16
N VAL A 251 27.13 8.22 -9.23
CA VAL A 251 27.70 8.53 -10.55
C VAL A 251 26.59 8.65 -11.61
N PRO A 252 26.34 9.84 -12.20
CA PRO A 252 25.28 10.07 -13.17
C PRO A 252 25.37 9.23 -14.47
N VAL A 253 24.28 8.57 -14.82
CA VAL A 253 24.12 7.72 -16.02
C VAL A 253 23.46 8.49 -17.18
N HIS A 254 23.67 8.02 -18.42
CA HIS A 254 23.01 8.51 -19.63
C HIS A 254 22.73 7.35 -20.58
N GLY A 255 21.46 7.19 -20.99
CA GLY A 255 20.92 5.96 -21.58
C GLY A 255 20.46 4.96 -20.50
N GLY A 256 19.52 4.08 -20.86
CA GLY A 256 18.83 3.19 -19.93
C GLY A 256 17.47 3.75 -19.49
N ASP A 257 16.54 2.83 -19.20
CA ASP A 257 15.16 3.15 -18.83
C ASP A 257 15.04 3.47 -17.33
N CYS A 258 14.10 4.34 -16.97
CA CYS A 258 13.98 4.85 -15.61
C CYS A 258 12.55 5.26 -15.24
N TYR A 259 12.30 5.39 -13.95
CA TYR A 259 11.00 5.61 -13.34
C TYR A 259 11.19 6.62 -12.20
N LEU A 260 10.39 7.68 -12.13
CA LEU A 260 10.52 8.71 -11.07
C LEU A 260 9.67 8.37 -9.84
N ASP A 261 8.36 8.21 -10.06
CA ASP A 261 7.38 7.90 -9.01
C ASP A 261 6.34 6.86 -9.48
N ASP A 262 6.23 6.66 -10.80
CA ASP A 262 5.23 5.82 -11.47
C ASP A 262 5.95 4.72 -12.28
N PRO A 263 5.93 3.45 -11.83
CA PRO A 263 6.57 2.32 -12.52
C PRO A 263 6.03 2.05 -13.94
N CYS A 264 4.92 2.67 -14.32
CA CYS A 264 4.23 2.47 -15.58
C CYS A 264 4.38 3.66 -16.54
N LYS A 265 5.22 4.65 -16.19
CA LYS A 265 5.66 5.72 -17.09
C LYS A 265 7.16 5.63 -17.34
N VAL A 266 7.52 4.81 -18.33
CA VAL A 266 8.92 4.59 -18.73
C VAL A 266 9.54 5.90 -19.23
N GLY A 267 10.59 6.35 -18.57
CA GLY A 267 11.46 7.44 -19.02
C GLY A 267 12.85 6.94 -19.43
N THR A 268 13.70 7.85 -19.92
CA THR A 268 15.10 7.53 -20.25
C THR A 268 16.07 8.39 -19.43
N CYS A 269 17.12 7.77 -18.89
CA CYS A 269 18.15 8.49 -18.13
C CYS A 269 18.98 9.43 -19.00
N ASN A 270 19.10 10.69 -18.56
CA ASN A 270 19.93 11.69 -19.21
C ASN A 270 20.74 12.49 -18.18
N GLN A 271 22.03 12.15 -18.06
CA GLN A 271 22.98 12.82 -17.15
C GLN A 271 22.51 12.84 -15.69
N GLY A 272 22.06 11.69 -15.18
CA GLY A 272 21.56 11.55 -13.81
C GLY A 272 20.13 12.05 -13.59
N THR A 273 19.44 12.54 -14.62
CA THR A 273 18.03 12.92 -14.54
C THR A 273 17.18 11.97 -15.39
N CYS A 274 16.13 11.38 -14.81
CA CYS A 274 15.16 10.63 -15.59
C CYS A 274 14.25 11.58 -16.38
N ILE A 275 14.07 11.33 -17.68
CA ILE A 275 13.17 12.13 -18.55
C ILE A 275 12.03 11.23 -19.01
N ILE A 276 10.82 11.48 -18.48
CA ILE A 276 9.58 10.80 -18.85
C ILE A 276 8.86 11.58 -19.97
N PRO A 277 8.46 10.93 -21.08
CA PRO A 277 7.62 11.55 -22.12
C PRO A 277 6.25 12.04 -21.60
N PRO A 278 5.66 13.14 -22.13
CA PRO A 278 4.34 13.62 -21.71
C PRO A 278 3.19 12.65 -22.03
N ASP A 279 3.43 11.73 -22.96
CA ASP A 279 2.57 10.71 -23.52
C ASP A 279 2.97 9.28 -23.08
N ALA A 280 3.84 9.15 -22.07
CA ALA A 280 4.25 7.85 -21.52
C ALA A 280 3.05 7.08 -20.95
N SER A 281 2.70 5.99 -21.64
CA SER A 281 1.71 4.99 -21.27
C SER A 281 2.40 3.64 -21.05
N CYS A 282 1.65 2.67 -20.51
CA CYS A 282 2.00 1.25 -20.55
C CYS A 282 1.46 0.53 -21.80
N ASP A 283 0.76 1.27 -22.67
CA ASP A 283 0.30 0.87 -24.01
C ASP A 283 1.51 0.70 -24.95
N ASP A 284 1.77 -0.52 -25.46
CA ASP A 284 2.84 -0.78 -26.45
C ASP A 284 2.38 -0.59 -27.91
N GLY A 285 1.10 -0.31 -28.13
CA GLY A 285 0.48 -0.14 -29.43
C GLY A 285 0.10 -1.44 -30.14
N ASN A 286 0.24 -2.61 -29.50
CA ASN A 286 -0.15 -3.89 -30.07
C ASN A 286 -1.55 -4.33 -29.59
N PRO A 287 -2.54 -4.51 -30.48
CA PRO A 287 -3.90 -4.94 -30.09
C PRO A 287 -3.97 -6.40 -29.60
N CYS A 288 -2.86 -7.12 -29.59
CA CYS A 288 -2.74 -8.51 -29.13
C CYS A 288 -1.94 -8.67 -27.83
N THR A 289 -1.76 -7.59 -27.07
CA THR A 289 -1.23 -7.59 -25.71
C THR A 289 -2.28 -7.05 -24.72
N GLU A 290 -2.34 -7.63 -23.52
CA GLU A 290 -3.03 -7.03 -22.38
C GLU A 290 -1.99 -6.24 -21.57
N ASP A 291 -2.07 -4.92 -21.66
CA ASP A 291 -1.14 -3.98 -21.05
C ASP A 291 -1.52 -3.66 -19.60
N VAL A 292 -0.77 -4.26 -18.68
CA VAL A 292 -1.03 -4.18 -17.24
C VAL A 292 0.08 -3.42 -16.54
N CYS A 293 -0.29 -2.30 -15.95
CA CYS A 293 0.54 -1.58 -14.99
C CYS A 293 0.62 -2.36 -13.66
N ASP A 294 1.75 -3.03 -13.40
CA ASP A 294 2.03 -3.68 -12.11
C ASP A 294 2.82 -2.71 -11.19
N PRO A 295 2.27 -2.30 -10.03
CA PRO A 295 2.95 -1.34 -9.14
C PRO A 295 4.29 -1.80 -8.54
N VAL A 296 4.67 -3.07 -8.73
CA VAL A 296 5.93 -3.66 -8.22
C VAL A 296 6.83 -4.13 -9.36
N LYS A 297 6.28 -4.55 -10.51
CA LYS A 297 7.04 -5.03 -11.67
C LYS A 297 7.15 -4.04 -12.83
N GLY A 298 6.52 -2.88 -12.72
CA GLY A 298 6.42 -1.90 -13.80
C GLY A 298 5.39 -2.30 -14.86
N CYS A 299 5.53 -1.75 -16.06
CA CYS A 299 4.66 -2.13 -17.18
C CYS A 299 4.86 -3.61 -17.58
N GLN A 300 3.78 -4.30 -17.92
CA GLN A 300 3.76 -5.71 -18.35
C GLN A 300 2.80 -5.88 -19.53
N HIS A 301 3.28 -6.51 -20.61
CA HIS A 301 2.49 -6.80 -21.81
C HIS A 301 2.23 -8.30 -21.88
N THR A 302 0.97 -8.74 -21.81
CA THR A 302 0.63 -10.17 -21.76
C THR A 302 0.06 -10.64 -23.10
N GLU A 303 0.69 -11.64 -23.74
CA GLU A 303 0.25 -12.19 -25.04
C GLU A 303 -1.21 -12.68 -25.02
N LEU A 304 -2.06 -12.03 -25.82
CA LEU A 304 -3.44 -12.46 -26.07
C LEU A 304 -3.51 -13.48 -27.21
N ASN A 305 -4.53 -14.34 -27.15
CA ASN A 305 -4.78 -15.41 -28.11
C ASN A 305 -6.30 -15.55 -28.34
N ASP A 306 -6.71 -15.96 -29.54
CA ASP A 306 -8.10 -16.19 -29.95
C ASP A 306 -9.05 -14.97 -29.84
N ILE A 307 -8.50 -13.76 -29.65
CA ILE A 307 -9.22 -12.48 -29.63
C ILE A 307 -9.10 -11.80 -31.00
N ALA A 308 -10.16 -11.14 -31.45
CA ALA A 308 -10.18 -10.42 -32.73
C ALA A 308 -9.37 -9.11 -32.67
N CYS A 309 -8.57 -8.86 -33.70
CA CYS A 309 -7.64 -7.73 -33.77
C CYS A 309 -7.67 -7.05 -35.16
N ASP A 310 -7.19 -5.81 -35.23
CA ASP A 310 -7.04 -5.01 -36.46
C ASP A 310 -5.57 -4.61 -36.59
N ASP A 311 -4.91 -5.03 -37.67
CA ASP A 311 -3.50 -4.72 -37.96
C ASP A 311 -3.32 -3.32 -38.60
N GLY A 312 -4.42 -2.62 -38.90
CA GLY A 312 -4.46 -1.33 -39.56
C GLY A 312 -4.29 -1.38 -41.09
N ASP A 313 -4.09 -2.55 -41.69
CA ASP A 313 -3.99 -2.72 -43.15
C ASP A 313 -5.37 -2.93 -43.79
N LYS A 314 -5.76 -1.99 -44.65
CA LYS A 314 -7.04 -2.09 -45.38
C LYS A 314 -7.05 -3.21 -46.45
N CYS A 315 -5.96 -3.93 -46.60
CA CYS A 315 -5.80 -5.11 -47.46
C CYS A 315 -5.88 -6.45 -46.73
N THR A 316 -6.18 -6.45 -45.43
CA THR A 316 -6.46 -7.66 -44.64
C THR A 316 -7.87 -7.59 -44.05
N VAL A 317 -8.46 -8.74 -43.71
CA VAL A 317 -9.68 -8.79 -42.88
C VAL A 317 -9.29 -8.76 -41.40
N LEU A 318 -10.25 -8.41 -40.52
CA LEU A 318 -10.08 -8.48 -39.06
C LEU A 318 -9.43 -9.82 -38.68
N GLY A 319 -8.25 -9.73 -38.08
CA GLY A 319 -7.42 -10.87 -37.73
C GLY A 319 -7.78 -11.46 -36.38
N VAL A 320 -6.98 -12.44 -35.96
CA VAL A 320 -7.02 -13.02 -34.62
C VAL A 320 -5.61 -13.02 -34.01
N CYS A 321 -5.53 -12.79 -32.71
CA CYS A 321 -4.28 -12.84 -31.97
C CYS A 321 -3.78 -14.30 -31.86
N ILE A 322 -2.52 -14.54 -32.24
CA ILE A 322 -1.86 -15.85 -32.14
C ILE A 322 -0.44 -15.62 -31.61
N ASN A 323 -0.15 -16.07 -30.38
CA ASN A 323 1.08 -15.80 -29.62
C ASN A 323 1.42 -14.29 -29.54
N GLY A 324 0.42 -13.45 -29.27
CA GLY A 324 0.62 -12.00 -29.14
C GLY A 324 0.82 -11.21 -30.45
N GLU A 325 0.88 -11.86 -31.62
CA GLU A 325 0.86 -11.19 -32.92
C GLU A 325 -0.56 -11.20 -33.52
N CYS A 326 -0.98 -10.09 -34.14
CA CYS A 326 -2.24 -10.06 -34.88
C CYS A 326 -2.08 -10.75 -36.25
N VAL A 327 -2.68 -11.92 -36.42
CA VAL A 327 -2.62 -12.71 -37.65
C VAL A 327 -3.91 -12.52 -38.45
N SER A 328 -3.77 -11.94 -39.63
CA SER A 328 -4.88 -11.55 -40.51
C SER A 328 -4.80 -12.25 -41.88
N GLU A 329 -5.94 -12.47 -42.50
CA GLU A 329 -6.03 -13.04 -43.87
C GLU A 329 -6.15 -11.92 -44.91
N PRO A 330 -5.60 -12.07 -46.13
CA PRO A 330 -5.75 -11.08 -47.19
C PRO A 330 -7.22 -10.83 -47.55
N ARG A 331 -7.63 -9.56 -47.56
CA ARG A 331 -8.95 -9.14 -48.06
C ARG A 331 -8.99 -9.41 -49.56
N ASN A 332 -9.91 -10.28 -49.98
CA ASN A 332 -10.22 -10.39 -51.41
C ASN A 332 -10.79 -9.05 -51.92
N CYS A 333 -10.25 -8.59 -53.04
CA CYS A 333 -10.64 -7.34 -53.70
C CYS A 333 -11.23 -7.56 -55.11
N ASP A 334 -11.31 -8.81 -55.57
CA ASP A 334 -12.01 -9.23 -56.79
C ASP A 334 -13.45 -8.69 -56.78
N ASP A 335 -13.79 -7.80 -57.75
CA ASP A 335 -15.13 -7.22 -57.88
C ASP A 335 -16.08 -8.05 -58.75
N GLY A 336 -15.64 -9.24 -59.19
CA GLY A 336 -16.37 -10.17 -60.04
C GLY A 336 -16.41 -9.78 -61.52
N ASN A 337 -15.84 -8.63 -61.90
CA ASN A 337 -15.91 -8.10 -63.25
C ASN A 337 -14.57 -8.26 -63.97
N VAL A 338 -14.51 -9.16 -64.95
CA VAL A 338 -13.30 -9.40 -65.77
C VAL A 338 -12.82 -8.16 -66.57
N CYS A 339 -13.65 -7.12 -66.64
CA CYS A 339 -13.31 -5.83 -67.25
C CYS A 339 -12.67 -4.83 -66.27
N THR A 340 -12.31 -5.30 -65.08
CA THR A 340 -11.52 -4.59 -64.07
C THR A 340 -10.24 -5.37 -63.73
N ILE A 341 -9.18 -4.66 -63.37
CA ILE A 341 -8.03 -5.20 -62.65
C ILE A 341 -8.13 -4.69 -61.23
N ASP A 342 -8.43 -5.61 -60.33
CA ASP A 342 -8.50 -5.36 -58.90
C ASP A 342 -7.10 -5.26 -58.29
N SER A 343 -7.00 -4.46 -57.25
CA SER A 343 -5.77 -4.22 -56.52
C SER A 343 -6.10 -3.71 -55.13
N CYS A 344 -5.14 -3.79 -54.22
CA CYS A 344 -5.30 -3.24 -52.89
C CYS A 344 -4.15 -2.30 -52.52
N SER A 345 -4.48 -1.25 -51.77
CA SER A 345 -3.53 -0.32 -51.19
C SER A 345 -3.81 -0.21 -49.70
N SER A 346 -2.84 -0.51 -48.85
CA SER A 346 -3.03 -0.52 -47.38
C SER A 346 -3.55 0.82 -46.82
N ALA A 347 -3.23 1.93 -47.49
CA ALA A 347 -3.75 3.26 -47.15
C ALA A 347 -5.24 3.46 -47.47
N TRP A 348 -5.79 2.79 -48.50
CA TRP A 348 -7.08 3.10 -49.12
C TRP A 348 -8.07 1.92 -49.20
N GLY A 349 -7.60 0.68 -49.07
CA GLY A 349 -8.37 -0.54 -49.30
C GLY A 349 -8.33 -1.01 -50.76
N CYS A 350 -9.31 -1.84 -51.13
CA CYS A 350 -9.52 -2.31 -52.49
C CYS A 350 -9.78 -1.15 -53.46
N TYR A 351 -9.20 -1.22 -54.65
CA TYR A 351 -9.47 -0.30 -55.74
C TYR A 351 -9.34 -1.03 -57.09
N VAL A 352 -10.12 -0.59 -58.07
CA VAL A 352 -10.23 -1.27 -59.37
C VAL A 352 -9.75 -0.36 -60.50
N THR A 353 -9.24 -0.94 -61.59
CA THR A 353 -8.81 -0.20 -62.78
C THR A 353 -9.36 -0.81 -64.07
N LEU A 354 -9.96 0.01 -64.94
CA LEU A 354 -10.73 -0.47 -66.09
C LEU A 354 -9.85 -1.08 -67.20
N VAL A 355 -10.32 -2.20 -67.76
CA VAL A 355 -9.77 -2.88 -68.93
C VAL A 355 -10.67 -2.61 -70.15
N GLU A 356 -10.06 -2.27 -71.28
CA GLU A 356 -10.74 -2.13 -72.58
C GLU A 356 -10.21 -3.23 -73.52
N SER A 357 -11.10 -4.06 -74.06
CA SER A 357 -10.76 -5.23 -74.90
C SER A 357 -11.87 -5.52 -75.91
N ASN A 358 -11.80 -6.64 -76.66
CA ASN A 358 -12.96 -7.09 -77.45
C ASN A 358 -14.10 -7.59 -76.53
N CYS A 359 -13.76 -8.21 -75.40
CA CYS A 359 -14.72 -8.70 -74.40
C CYS A 359 -15.30 -7.56 -73.53
N CYS A 360 -14.55 -6.47 -73.37
CA CYS A 360 -14.82 -5.41 -72.38
C CYS A 360 -15.02 -4.05 -73.03
N SER A 361 -16.22 -3.50 -72.92
CA SER A 361 -16.57 -2.20 -73.50
C SER A 361 -17.10 -1.23 -72.44
N GLY A 362 -16.28 -0.27 -72.01
CA GLY A 362 -16.66 0.71 -71.00
C GLY A 362 -16.73 0.14 -69.57
N GLY A 363 -15.99 -0.93 -69.29
CA GLY A 363 -15.94 -1.60 -67.99
C GLY A 363 -17.02 -2.65 -67.74
N VAL A 364 -17.67 -3.17 -68.79
CA VAL A 364 -18.67 -4.25 -68.69
C VAL A 364 -18.37 -5.34 -69.73
N SER A 365 -18.50 -6.60 -69.34
CA SER A 365 -18.36 -7.77 -70.23
C SER A 365 -19.50 -7.83 -71.24
N ILE A 366 -19.19 -8.16 -72.50
CA ILE A 366 -20.21 -8.38 -73.54
C ILE A 366 -20.92 -9.74 -73.41
N CYS A 367 -20.48 -10.59 -72.48
CA CYS A 367 -20.96 -11.96 -72.31
C CYS A 367 -22.00 -12.16 -71.21
N ASP A 368 -22.31 -11.11 -70.43
CA ASP A 368 -23.32 -11.05 -69.35
C ASP A 368 -24.55 -11.94 -69.60
N ASP A 369 -24.65 -13.06 -68.87
CA ASP A 369 -25.80 -13.99 -68.92
C ASP A 369 -26.89 -13.67 -67.88
N ASN A 370 -26.63 -12.67 -67.04
CA ASN A 370 -27.43 -12.17 -65.93
C ASN A 370 -27.46 -13.09 -64.67
N ASN A 371 -26.54 -14.05 -64.54
CA ASN A 371 -26.30 -14.80 -63.32
C ASN A 371 -25.12 -14.23 -62.51
N VAL A 372 -25.40 -13.63 -61.34
CA VAL A 372 -24.35 -13.13 -60.42
C VAL A 372 -23.40 -14.24 -59.91
N CYS A 373 -23.82 -15.51 -60.00
CA CYS A 373 -23.02 -16.66 -59.58
C CYS A 373 -22.12 -17.25 -60.67
N THR A 374 -21.96 -16.57 -61.80
CA THR A 374 -20.90 -16.85 -62.78
C THR A 374 -19.99 -15.63 -62.98
N ASN A 375 -18.70 -15.91 -63.23
CA ASN A 375 -17.80 -14.96 -63.85
C ASN A 375 -17.91 -15.13 -65.37
N ASP A 376 -18.32 -14.05 -66.03
CA ASP A 376 -18.75 -14.02 -67.44
C ASP A 376 -17.63 -13.49 -68.35
N ASP A 377 -16.74 -14.38 -68.73
CA ASP A 377 -15.46 -14.11 -69.41
C ASP A 377 -15.50 -14.54 -70.90
N CYS A 378 -14.45 -14.21 -71.66
CA CYS A 378 -14.26 -14.62 -73.06
C CYS A 378 -13.02 -15.50 -73.22
N ASP A 379 -13.12 -16.58 -74.00
CA ASP A 379 -11.95 -17.37 -74.41
C ASP A 379 -11.06 -16.66 -75.44
N GLU A 380 -9.92 -17.27 -75.78
CA GLU A 380 -8.92 -16.71 -76.70
C GLU A 380 -9.42 -16.54 -78.17
N ASP A 381 -10.62 -17.03 -78.49
CA ASP A 381 -11.31 -16.91 -79.79
C ASP A 381 -12.56 -15.97 -79.72
N ASP A 382 -12.67 -15.12 -78.68
CA ASP A 382 -13.80 -14.21 -78.38
C ASP A 382 -15.15 -14.93 -78.10
N ASN A 383 -15.15 -16.16 -77.56
CA ASN A 383 -16.40 -16.87 -77.17
C ASN A 383 -16.67 -16.79 -75.66
N CYS A 384 -17.92 -16.57 -75.27
CA CYS A 384 -18.33 -16.50 -73.86
C CYS A 384 -18.13 -17.81 -73.10
N ILE A 385 -17.52 -17.72 -71.92
CA ILE A 385 -17.33 -18.80 -70.95
C ILE A 385 -17.86 -18.37 -69.58
N TYR A 386 -18.50 -19.31 -68.88
CA TYR A 386 -19.18 -19.06 -67.62
C TYR A 386 -18.60 -19.99 -66.56
N THR A 387 -17.94 -19.41 -65.56
CA THR A 387 -17.31 -20.17 -64.47
C THR A 387 -17.97 -19.83 -63.14
N PHE A 388 -18.35 -20.86 -62.36
CA PHE A 388 -19.01 -20.64 -61.07
C PHE A 388 -18.07 -19.89 -60.12
N ASN A 389 -18.57 -18.80 -59.54
CA ASN A 389 -17.85 -18.00 -58.56
C ASN A 389 -18.38 -18.29 -57.13
N THR A 390 -17.82 -17.58 -56.15
CA THR A 390 -18.29 -17.55 -54.76
C THR A 390 -18.61 -16.12 -54.32
N ALA A 391 -19.19 -15.33 -55.22
CA ALA A 391 -19.56 -13.94 -54.95
C ALA A 391 -20.73 -13.86 -53.95
N ALA A 392 -20.95 -12.66 -53.40
CA ALA A 392 -22.15 -12.35 -52.63
C ALA A 392 -23.34 -12.15 -53.60
N CYS A 393 -24.51 -12.63 -53.20
CA CYS A 393 -25.72 -12.64 -54.02
C CYS A 393 -26.99 -12.36 -53.20
N ASP A 394 -28.17 -12.62 -53.76
CA ASP A 394 -29.49 -12.52 -53.14
C ASP A 394 -30.30 -13.74 -53.63
N ASP A 395 -30.60 -14.70 -52.76
CA ASP A 395 -31.31 -15.93 -53.14
C ASP A 395 -32.85 -15.73 -53.24
N GLY A 396 -33.33 -14.56 -52.83
CA GLY A 396 -34.73 -14.15 -52.85
C GLY A 396 -35.57 -14.64 -51.66
N ASP A 397 -35.03 -15.41 -50.72
CA ASP A 397 -35.68 -15.63 -49.41
C ASP A 397 -35.31 -14.49 -48.45
N PRO A 398 -36.25 -13.61 -48.06
CA PRO A 398 -35.91 -12.52 -47.14
C PRO A 398 -35.52 -13.02 -45.72
N CYS A 399 -35.64 -14.32 -45.44
CA CYS A 399 -35.22 -14.97 -44.20
C CYS A 399 -33.79 -15.57 -44.19
N THR A 400 -33.00 -15.37 -45.24
CA THR A 400 -31.54 -15.56 -45.23
C THR A 400 -30.81 -14.22 -45.01
N ASP A 401 -29.50 -14.26 -44.78
CA ASP A 401 -28.56 -13.14 -44.79
C ASP A 401 -27.20 -13.64 -45.30
N ASN A 402 -26.38 -12.73 -45.84
CA ASN A 402 -25.01 -13.01 -46.32
C ASN A 402 -24.95 -14.13 -47.38
N ASP A 403 -25.88 -14.11 -48.32
CA ASP A 403 -26.01 -15.14 -49.34
C ASP A 403 -24.78 -15.19 -50.26
N THR A 404 -24.34 -16.40 -50.59
CA THR A 404 -23.14 -16.65 -51.38
C THR A 404 -23.39 -17.65 -52.49
N CYS A 405 -22.66 -17.50 -53.58
CA CYS A 405 -22.73 -18.40 -54.71
C CYS A 405 -22.01 -19.73 -54.42
N GLU A 406 -22.70 -20.85 -54.62
CA GLU A 406 -22.14 -22.20 -54.58
C GLU A 406 -22.60 -22.97 -55.82
N LEU A 407 -21.63 -23.51 -56.58
CA LEU A 407 -21.87 -24.33 -57.79
C LEU A 407 -22.76 -23.66 -58.87
N GLY A 408 -22.83 -22.32 -58.88
CA GLY A 408 -23.59 -21.52 -59.85
C GLY A 408 -25.03 -21.18 -59.43
N GLU A 409 -25.47 -21.63 -58.25
CA GLU A 409 -26.72 -21.19 -57.59
C GLU A 409 -26.38 -20.28 -56.40
N CYS A 410 -27.27 -19.35 -56.05
CA CYS A 410 -27.14 -18.52 -54.85
C CYS A 410 -27.73 -19.27 -53.64
N ILE A 411 -27.01 -19.30 -52.52
CA ILE A 411 -27.42 -19.98 -51.29
C ILE A 411 -27.25 -19.05 -50.09
N GLY A 412 -28.37 -18.73 -49.43
CA GLY A 412 -28.40 -17.89 -48.24
C GLY A 412 -28.18 -18.62 -46.92
N VAL A 413 -27.59 -17.91 -45.95
CA VAL A 413 -27.42 -18.41 -44.57
C VAL A 413 -28.64 -17.99 -43.75
N GLN A 414 -29.27 -18.91 -43.00
CA GLN A 414 -30.50 -18.61 -42.25
C GLN A 414 -30.30 -17.44 -41.26
N LYS A 415 -31.10 -16.38 -41.41
CA LYS A 415 -31.17 -15.22 -40.51
C LYS A 415 -31.32 -15.66 -39.05
N ASN A 416 -30.36 -15.31 -38.21
CA ASN A 416 -30.44 -15.60 -36.77
C ASN A 416 -31.50 -14.69 -36.12
N CYS A 417 -32.57 -15.31 -35.62
CA CYS A 417 -33.69 -14.63 -34.99
C CYS A 417 -33.79 -14.82 -33.48
N ASN A 418 -32.75 -15.36 -32.82
CA ASN A 418 -32.71 -15.53 -31.37
C ASN A 418 -32.73 -14.17 -30.66
N ASP A 419 -33.76 -13.88 -29.85
CA ASP A 419 -33.86 -12.65 -29.05
C ASP A 419 -33.22 -12.73 -27.66
N GLY A 420 -32.64 -13.88 -27.31
CA GLY A 420 -32.00 -14.17 -26.03
C GLY A 420 -32.96 -14.54 -24.90
N ASN A 421 -34.28 -14.57 -25.15
CA ASN A 421 -35.28 -14.88 -24.15
C ASN A 421 -35.67 -16.37 -24.20
N ALA A 422 -35.38 -17.10 -23.12
CA ALA A 422 -35.70 -18.53 -23.00
C ALA A 422 -37.21 -18.86 -23.10
N CYS A 423 -38.08 -17.83 -23.01
CA CYS A 423 -39.53 -17.97 -23.07
C CYS A 423 -40.15 -17.65 -24.43
N THR A 424 -39.34 -17.52 -25.49
CA THR A 424 -39.77 -17.33 -26.87
C THR A 424 -39.25 -18.45 -27.78
N TYR A 425 -40.12 -18.94 -28.67
CA TYR A 425 -39.72 -19.74 -29.82
C TYR A 425 -39.52 -18.82 -31.00
N ASP A 426 -38.29 -18.80 -31.48
CA ASP A 426 -37.79 -17.83 -32.45
C ASP A 426 -37.64 -18.43 -33.84
N TYR A 427 -38.18 -17.72 -34.83
CA TYR A 427 -38.12 -18.10 -36.24
C TYR A 427 -38.23 -16.87 -37.13
N CYS A 428 -37.79 -16.97 -38.37
CA CYS A 428 -38.04 -15.93 -39.38
C CYS A 428 -39.35 -16.21 -40.14
N GLU A 429 -40.12 -15.17 -40.42
CA GLU A 429 -41.32 -15.24 -41.26
C GLU A 429 -41.42 -13.98 -42.16
N ASN A 430 -41.31 -14.15 -43.48
CA ASN A 430 -41.30 -13.06 -44.46
C ASN A 430 -40.25 -11.96 -44.16
N GLY A 431 -39.01 -12.38 -43.87
CA GLY A 431 -37.88 -11.50 -43.56
C GLY A 431 -37.98 -10.74 -42.24
N LYS A 432 -38.76 -11.26 -41.30
CA LYS A 432 -38.92 -10.66 -39.97
C LYS A 432 -38.85 -11.75 -38.93
N CYS A 433 -37.99 -11.54 -37.93
CA CYS A 433 -37.95 -12.39 -36.76
C CYS A 433 -39.28 -12.34 -36.01
N LYS A 434 -39.72 -13.50 -35.55
CA LYS A 434 -40.95 -13.77 -34.82
C LYS A 434 -40.59 -14.55 -33.57
N HIS A 435 -40.98 -13.96 -32.44
CA HIS A 435 -40.72 -14.46 -31.11
C HIS A 435 -42.07 -14.88 -30.53
N THR A 436 -42.29 -16.17 -30.33
CA THR A 436 -43.61 -16.71 -29.93
C THR A 436 -43.60 -17.32 -28.53
N PRO A 437 -44.49 -16.92 -27.60
CA PRO A 437 -44.48 -17.41 -26.23
C PRO A 437 -44.47 -18.93 -26.05
N LEU A 438 -43.48 -19.43 -25.32
CA LEU A 438 -43.30 -20.84 -24.95
C LEU A 438 -43.97 -21.18 -23.60
N ASP A 439 -45.26 -20.87 -23.47
CA ASP A 439 -46.06 -21.05 -22.24
C ASP A 439 -45.88 -22.45 -21.59
N GLY A 440 -45.47 -22.48 -20.31
CA GLY A 440 -45.27 -23.69 -19.50
C GLY A 440 -43.92 -24.38 -19.67
N THR A 441 -42.98 -23.80 -20.41
CA THR A 441 -41.58 -24.24 -20.49
C THR A 441 -40.82 -23.79 -19.23
N PRO A 442 -39.94 -24.61 -18.64
CA PRO A 442 -39.07 -24.16 -17.55
C PRO A 442 -38.08 -23.08 -18.02
N CYS A 443 -37.81 -22.11 -17.15
CA CYS A 443 -36.85 -21.03 -17.39
C CYS A 443 -36.10 -20.71 -16.08
N ASP A 444 -35.37 -19.60 -16.08
CA ASP A 444 -34.64 -19.04 -14.96
C ASP A 444 -34.85 -17.51 -15.05
N ASP A 445 -35.40 -16.87 -14.01
CA ASP A 445 -35.64 -15.42 -13.99
C ASP A 445 -34.43 -14.60 -13.48
N GLY A 446 -33.31 -15.27 -13.18
CA GLY A 446 -32.07 -14.66 -12.70
C GLY A 446 -32.05 -14.32 -11.21
N LEU A 447 -33.03 -14.79 -10.42
CA LEU A 447 -33.10 -14.57 -8.99
C LEU A 447 -32.74 -15.85 -8.21
N ASP A 448 -31.60 -15.90 -7.52
CA ASP A 448 -31.15 -17.07 -6.72
C ASP A 448 -32.16 -17.59 -5.66
N CYS A 449 -33.26 -16.87 -5.40
CA CYS A 449 -34.31 -17.22 -4.44
C CYS A 449 -35.67 -17.61 -5.07
N SER A 450 -35.84 -17.48 -6.40
CA SER A 450 -36.97 -18.08 -7.11
C SER A 450 -36.74 -19.59 -7.29
N THR A 451 -37.83 -20.36 -7.42
CA THR A 451 -37.71 -21.77 -7.80
C THR A 451 -38.88 -22.24 -8.64
N GLY A 452 -38.56 -23.09 -9.63
CA GLY A 452 -39.55 -23.77 -10.47
C GLY A 452 -40.10 -22.94 -11.63
N ASP A 453 -39.43 -21.84 -11.96
CA ASP A 453 -39.91 -20.79 -12.86
C ASP A 453 -40.41 -21.31 -14.20
N THR A 454 -41.52 -20.74 -14.65
CA THR A 454 -42.18 -21.13 -15.90
C THR A 454 -42.43 -19.95 -16.82
N CYS A 455 -42.24 -20.19 -18.11
CA CYS A 455 -42.54 -19.23 -19.15
C CYS A 455 -44.04 -18.97 -19.26
N ARG A 456 -44.43 -17.70 -19.35
CA ARG A 456 -45.82 -17.29 -19.51
C ARG A 456 -45.93 -15.97 -20.27
N ALA A 457 -46.69 -15.97 -21.37
CA ALA A 457 -46.88 -14.84 -22.27
C ALA A 457 -45.57 -14.21 -22.79
N GLY A 458 -44.49 -15.00 -22.88
CA GLY A 458 -43.16 -14.56 -23.35
C GLY A 458 -42.27 -13.98 -22.25
N GLN A 459 -42.63 -14.12 -20.97
CA GLN A 459 -41.80 -13.73 -19.83
C GLN A 459 -41.52 -14.98 -18.97
N CYS A 460 -40.33 -15.09 -18.39
CA CYS A 460 -40.11 -16.02 -17.29
C CYS A 460 -40.81 -15.47 -16.04
N ILE A 461 -41.50 -16.31 -15.29
CA ILE A 461 -42.11 -15.96 -14.00
C ILE A 461 -41.87 -17.04 -12.95
N PRO A 462 -41.64 -16.67 -11.68
CA PRO A 462 -41.36 -17.64 -10.62
C PRO A 462 -42.63 -18.33 -10.11
N ASP A 463 -42.57 -19.65 -9.96
CA ASP A 463 -43.68 -20.47 -9.45
C ASP A 463 -43.75 -20.44 -7.91
N ASP A 464 -42.60 -20.31 -7.22
CA ASP A 464 -42.51 -20.05 -5.77
C ASP A 464 -41.44 -18.99 -5.45
N ILE A 465 -41.83 -17.97 -4.66
CA ILE A 465 -40.98 -16.87 -4.17
C ILE A 465 -40.91 -16.83 -2.63
N SER A 466 -41.37 -17.88 -1.94
CA SER A 466 -41.49 -17.90 -0.48
C SER A 466 -40.15 -17.83 0.25
N GLY A 467 -39.03 -18.12 -0.43
CA GLY A 467 -37.67 -17.89 0.06
C GLY A 467 -37.21 -16.43 0.00
N CYS A 468 -37.78 -15.59 -0.87
CA CYS A 468 -37.33 -14.20 -1.10
C CYS A 468 -37.84 -13.18 -0.05
N LEU A 469 -38.71 -13.60 0.88
CA LEU A 469 -39.45 -12.69 1.77
C LEU A 469 -38.66 -12.26 3.01
N CYS A 470 -37.70 -11.36 2.80
CA CYS A 470 -37.01 -10.68 3.90
C CYS A 470 -37.97 -9.76 4.66
N GLN A 471 -38.35 -10.13 5.89
CA GLN A 471 -39.25 -9.34 6.75
C GLN A 471 -38.54 -8.85 8.03
N PRO A 472 -37.67 -7.82 7.94
CA PRO A 472 -37.01 -7.22 9.10
C PRO A 472 -38.02 -6.57 10.06
N THR A 473 -37.71 -6.62 11.36
CA THR A 473 -38.53 -6.00 12.42
C THR A 473 -37.90 -4.69 12.90
N PHE A 474 -38.51 -3.55 12.57
CA PHE A 474 -38.06 -2.21 12.92
C PHE A 474 -38.67 -1.69 14.23
N TYR A 475 -37.88 -1.10 15.13
CA TYR A 475 -38.34 -0.60 16.43
C TYR A 475 -38.84 0.86 16.35
N ASN A 476 -39.86 1.07 15.51
CA ASN A 476 -40.41 2.40 15.19
C ASN A 476 -40.89 3.22 16.42
N PRO A 477 -40.71 4.56 16.43
CA PRO A 477 -40.04 5.36 15.40
C PRO A 477 -38.52 5.29 15.53
N VAL A 478 -37.83 5.29 14.39
CA VAL A 478 -36.39 5.45 14.29
C VAL A 478 -36.00 6.92 14.48
N SER A 479 -34.75 7.19 14.86
CA SER A 479 -34.19 8.55 14.73
C SER A 479 -33.62 8.69 13.31
N LYS A 480 -33.96 9.75 12.59
CA LYS A 480 -33.71 9.89 11.15
C LYS A 480 -33.03 11.23 10.86
N LEU A 481 -31.89 11.22 10.19
CA LEU A 481 -31.06 12.41 10.01
C LEU A 481 -31.75 13.51 9.21
N VAL A 482 -31.56 14.76 9.62
CA VAL A 482 -32.05 15.98 8.92
C VAL A 482 -30.91 16.93 8.56
N THR A 483 -29.76 16.82 9.22
CA THR A 483 -28.50 17.45 8.80
C THR A 483 -27.34 16.45 8.92
N LEU A 484 -26.41 16.52 7.99
CA LEU A 484 -25.11 15.85 8.03
C LEU A 484 -24.06 16.91 7.62
N LYS A 485 -22.97 17.04 8.37
CA LYS A 485 -21.87 17.98 8.08
C LYS A 485 -20.56 17.43 8.62
N ILE A 486 -19.53 17.36 7.79
CA ILE A 486 -18.15 17.15 8.26
C ILE A 486 -17.69 18.43 8.97
N GLU A 487 -17.13 18.31 10.18
CA GLU A 487 -16.59 19.46 10.91
C GLU A 487 -15.17 19.81 10.47
N GLN A 488 -14.78 21.07 10.65
CA GLN A 488 -13.53 21.62 10.11
C GLN A 488 -12.32 21.50 11.04
N ASN A 489 -12.52 21.12 12.31
CA ASN A 489 -11.45 21.05 13.30
C ASN A 489 -11.71 19.99 14.37
N GLY A 490 -10.67 19.68 15.14
CA GLY A 490 -10.72 18.76 16.27
C GLY A 490 -11.38 19.31 17.54
N GLN A 491 -11.99 20.50 17.56
CA GLN A 491 -12.34 21.12 18.86
C GLN A 491 -13.40 20.32 19.64
N THR A 492 -13.34 20.40 20.98
CA THR A 492 -14.31 19.75 21.88
C THR A 492 -15.75 20.10 21.48
N GLY A 493 -16.54 19.09 21.12
CA GLY A 493 -17.92 19.24 20.63
C GLY A 493 -18.06 19.41 19.11
N ASN A 494 -16.96 19.39 18.35
CA ASN A 494 -16.92 19.23 16.89
C ASN A 494 -16.34 17.89 16.46
N ALA A 495 -15.48 17.28 17.28
CA ALA A 495 -14.81 16.00 17.03
C ALA A 495 -15.05 14.95 18.14
N LEU A 496 -14.55 13.73 17.94
CA LEU A 496 -14.57 12.63 18.93
C LEU A 496 -13.15 12.12 19.15
N ASN A 497 -12.83 11.69 20.38
CA ASN A 497 -11.61 10.95 20.62
C ASN A 497 -11.87 9.46 20.36
N LEU A 498 -11.05 8.85 19.51
CA LEU A 498 -11.20 7.51 18.97
C LEU A 498 -10.11 6.58 19.52
N ASP A 499 -8.87 7.08 19.60
CA ASP A 499 -7.69 6.30 20.00
C ASP A 499 -7.37 6.30 21.51
N GLY A 500 -8.03 7.17 22.30
CA GLY A 500 -7.81 7.33 23.73
C GLY A 500 -6.70 8.31 24.14
N LYS A 501 -5.94 8.89 23.20
CA LYS A 501 -4.79 9.77 23.49
C LYS A 501 -5.22 11.21 23.79
N PRO A 502 -4.56 11.92 24.72
CA PRO A 502 -4.93 13.29 25.09
C PRO A 502 -4.27 14.35 24.17
N GLY A 503 -4.79 14.52 22.95
CA GLY A 503 -4.42 15.62 22.06
C GLY A 503 -4.60 15.29 20.58
N CYS A 504 -5.09 16.24 19.80
CA CYS A 504 -5.32 16.11 18.37
C CYS A 504 -4.04 16.20 17.51
N ALA A 505 -4.17 15.83 16.24
CA ALA A 505 -3.25 16.19 15.15
C ALA A 505 -4.05 16.75 13.96
N PRO A 506 -3.40 17.44 12.99
CA PRO A 506 -2.03 17.95 13.01
C PRO A 506 -1.95 19.47 13.33
N VAL A 507 -0.78 20.07 13.53
CA VAL A 507 0.13 19.85 14.69
C VAL A 507 0.17 21.10 15.60
N ASP A 508 -0.30 22.27 15.14
CA ASP A 508 0.20 23.57 15.63
C ASP A 508 -0.57 24.25 16.79
N ASP A 509 -1.78 23.80 17.17
CA ASP A 509 -2.53 24.39 18.31
C ASP A 509 -3.50 23.40 19.01
N CYS A 510 -3.00 22.25 19.45
CA CYS A 510 -3.82 21.23 20.14
C CYS A 510 -3.92 21.41 21.67
N CYS A 511 -4.30 22.62 22.10
CA CYS A 511 -4.88 22.81 23.43
C CYS A 511 -6.33 22.27 23.44
N CYS A 512 -6.48 20.98 23.80
CA CYS A 512 -7.75 20.23 24.02
C CYS A 512 -8.70 20.04 22.81
N GLY A 513 -8.13 19.68 21.65
CA GLY A 513 -8.89 19.02 20.59
C GLY A 513 -8.91 17.48 20.71
N LEU A 514 -9.96 16.93 20.11
CA LEU A 514 -10.28 15.53 19.80
C LEU A 514 -10.05 15.30 18.29
N ASP A 515 -10.31 14.10 17.79
CA ASP A 515 -9.74 13.61 16.53
C ASP A 515 -10.64 13.96 15.32
N ASN A 516 -10.09 14.69 14.34
CA ASN A 516 -10.75 15.04 13.06
C ASN A 516 -9.75 15.54 11.99
N ALA A 517 -8.77 14.73 11.62
CA ALA A 517 -7.72 15.10 10.66
C ALA A 517 -8.20 15.21 9.20
N MET A 518 -9.37 14.66 8.85
CA MET A 518 -10.08 14.96 7.59
C MET A 518 -10.76 16.34 7.59
N GLY A 519 -10.74 17.07 8.71
CA GLY A 519 -11.35 18.40 8.86
C GLY A 519 -10.96 19.45 7.80
N PRO A 520 -9.72 19.51 7.27
CA PRO A 520 -9.37 20.42 6.17
C PRO A 520 -10.23 20.23 4.92
N LEU A 521 -10.71 19.01 4.63
CA LEU A 521 -11.59 18.75 3.48
C LEU A 521 -12.96 19.43 3.63
N ALA A 522 -13.44 19.62 4.86
CA ALA A 522 -14.65 20.40 5.14
C ALA A 522 -14.47 21.91 4.91
N GLY A 523 -13.25 22.38 4.60
CA GLY A 523 -12.98 23.70 4.05
C GLY A 523 -13.18 23.82 2.53
N ILE A 524 -13.24 22.69 1.81
CA ILE A 524 -13.42 22.65 0.35
C ILE A 524 -14.92 22.81 0.03
N PRO A 525 -15.33 23.83 -0.75
CA PRO A 525 -16.75 24.06 -1.04
C PRO A 525 -17.44 22.86 -1.68
N ALA A 526 -16.79 22.17 -2.63
CA ALA A 526 -17.36 21.00 -3.32
C ALA A 526 -17.76 19.87 -2.35
N ALA A 527 -16.95 19.59 -1.31
CA ALA A 527 -17.26 18.54 -0.34
C ALA A 527 -18.39 18.96 0.62
N ALA A 528 -18.34 20.19 1.13
CA ALA A 528 -19.35 20.71 2.06
C ALA A 528 -20.72 20.93 1.39
N ASP A 529 -20.74 21.57 0.22
CA ASP A 529 -21.95 21.83 -0.56
C ASP A 529 -22.49 20.55 -1.20
N GLY A 530 -21.64 19.59 -1.57
CA GLY A 530 -22.06 18.28 -2.09
C GLY A 530 -22.91 17.49 -1.08
N ILE A 531 -22.39 17.28 0.13
CA ILE A 531 -23.14 16.62 1.21
C ILE A 531 -24.40 17.41 1.57
N ALA A 532 -24.31 18.75 1.66
CA ALA A 532 -25.46 19.59 1.94
C ALA A 532 -26.53 19.49 0.83
N LYS A 533 -26.15 19.44 -0.44
CA LYS A 533 -27.02 19.25 -1.61
C LYS A 533 -27.68 17.87 -1.59
N ALA A 534 -26.93 16.79 -1.41
CA ALA A 534 -27.46 15.44 -1.35
C ALA A 534 -28.43 15.23 -0.16
N MET A 535 -28.11 15.81 1.01
CA MET A 535 -29.04 15.92 2.16
C MET A 535 -30.24 16.82 1.87
N ASN A 536 -30.11 17.82 1.01
CA ASN A 536 -31.20 18.73 0.66
C ASN A 536 -32.18 18.13 -0.35
N GLU A 537 -31.68 17.35 -1.30
CA GLU A 537 -32.41 16.63 -2.35
C GLU A 537 -33.01 15.30 -1.85
N GLY A 538 -32.61 14.83 -0.67
CA GLY A 538 -33.11 13.57 -0.08
C GLY A 538 -32.39 12.32 -0.62
N LYS A 539 -31.25 12.48 -1.30
CA LYS A 539 -30.40 11.37 -1.77
C LYS A 539 -29.71 10.64 -0.62
N ILE A 540 -29.45 11.34 0.50
CA ILE A 540 -28.93 10.75 1.75
C ILE A 540 -30.06 10.71 2.77
N ILE A 541 -30.57 9.51 3.05
CA ILE A 541 -31.53 9.25 4.14
C ILE A 541 -30.99 8.09 4.99
N LEU A 542 -30.44 8.45 6.15
CA LEU A 542 -29.89 7.53 7.15
C LEU A 542 -30.77 7.52 8.42
N MET A 543 -30.94 6.34 9.01
CA MET A 543 -31.86 6.04 10.11
C MET A 543 -31.16 5.22 11.21
N PHE A 544 -31.33 5.61 12.47
CA PHE A 544 -30.94 4.89 13.68
C PHE A 544 -32.15 4.15 14.28
N ASP A 545 -32.08 2.82 14.35
CA ASP A 545 -33.09 1.92 14.92
C ASP A 545 -32.69 1.52 16.35
N HIS A 546 -33.40 2.06 17.34
CA HIS A 546 -33.09 1.90 18.76
C HIS A 546 -33.70 0.61 19.34
N ARG A 547 -33.18 -0.54 18.88
CA ARG A 547 -33.64 -1.88 19.25
C ARG A 547 -33.47 -2.11 20.76
N GLU A 548 -34.56 -2.43 21.45
CA GLU A 548 -34.64 -2.51 22.92
C GLU A 548 -34.15 -1.25 23.69
N LEU A 549 -34.44 -0.03 23.20
CA LEU A 549 -34.03 1.26 23.82
C LEU A 549 -34.03 1.25 25.36
N LYS A 550 -32.84 1.36 25.97
CA LYS A 550 -32.62 1.44 27.42
C LYS A 550 -32.06 2.82 27.80
N THR A 551 -32.75 3.54 28.68
CA THR A 551 -32.42 4.94 29.09
C THR A 551 -31.88 5.02 30.53
N ASN A 552 -31.25 3.95 31.01
CA ASN A 552 -30.82 3.76 32.40
C ASN A 552 -29.34 3.31 32.48
N GLY A 553 -28.52 3.66 31.48
CA GLY A 553 -27.12 3.24 31.37
C GLY A 553 -26.90 1.77 31.02
N GLN A 554 -27.94 0.97 30.79
CA GLN A 554 -27.81 -0.40 30.26
C GLN A 554 -27.62 -0.39 28.74
N PRO A 555 -26.82 -1.32 28.18
CA PRO A 555 -26.59 -1.39 26.74
C PRO A 555 -27.81 -1.91 25.97
N TYR A 556 -28.02 -1.34 24.79
CA TYR A 556 -28.99 -1.76 23.77
C TYR A 556 -28.36 -1.64 22.37
N THR A 557 -29.01 -2.19 21.35
CA THR A 557 -28.50 -2.16 19.98
C THR A 557 -28.95 -0.90 19.25
N LEU A 558 -28.00 -0.12 18.75
CA LEU A 558 -28.23 0.97 17.81
C LEU A 558 -27.94 0.45 16.40
N ALA A 559 -28.99 0.04 15.69
CA ALA A 559 -28.93 -0.43 14.31
C ALA A 559 -29.01 0.75 13.32
N PHE A 560 -28.45 0.60 12.13
CA PHE A 560 -28.45 1.64 11.09
C PHE A 560 -29.02 1.13 9.77
N TYR A 561 -29.78 1.99 9.09
CA TYR A 561 -30.31 1.72 7.75
C TYR A 561 -30.22 2.95 6.86
N ALA A 562 -29.83 2.75 5.59
CA ALA A 562 -30.01 3.71 4.51
C ALA A 562 -31.28 3.36 3.70
N GLY A 563 -31.82 4.33 2.96
CA GLY A 563 -33.00 4.09 2.13
C GLY A 563 -33.55 5.37 1.51
N LYS A 564 -34.87 5.41 1.28
CA LYS A 564 -35.56 6.55 0.66
C LYS A 564 -36.93 6.83 1.28
N LEU A 565 -37.48 8.02 1.01
CA LEU A 565 -38.83 8.40 1.42
C LEU A 565 -39.86 7.44 0.79
N ALA A 566 -40.86 7.02 1.56
CA ALA A 566 -41.79 6.00 1.08
C ALA A 566 -42.78 6.53 0.01
N PRO A 567 -43.25 5.69 -0.93
CA PRO A 567 -44.13 6.14 -2.02
C PRO A 567 -45.53 6.60 -1.58
N ASP A 568 -45.94 6.31 -0.33
CA ASP A 568 -47.23 6.73 0.24
C ASP A 568 -47.21 8.17 0.81
N ASN A 569 -46.04 8.78 0.99
CA ASN A 569 -45.89 10.12 1.57
C ASN A 569 -44.85 11.04 0.86
N PRO A 570 -44.78 11.11 -0.49
CA PRO A 570 -43.68 11.78 -1.22
C PRO A 570 -43.55 13.29 -0.97
N GLU A 571 -44.62 13.99 -0.55
CA GLU A 571 -44.60 15.41 -0.19
C GLU A 571 -44.18 15.68 1.28
N CYS A 572 -43.70 14.65 1.99
CA CYS A 572 -43.32 14.80 3.39
C CYS A 572 -41.96 15.48 3.54
N ASP A 573 -41.97 16.71 4.10
CA ASP A 573 -40.77 17.44 4.49
C ASP A 573 -40.00 16.69 5.59
N PHE A 574 -39.08 15.84 5.14
CA PHE A 574 -38.23 15.01 5.97
C PHE A 574 -37.32 15.81 6.90
N LYS A 575 -37.11 17.12 6.69
CA LYS A 575 -36.24 17.93 7.56
C LYS A 575 -36.95 18.42 8.82
N THR A 576 -38.28 18.50 8.80
CA THR A 576 -39.07 19.04 9.93
C THR A 576 -40.18 18.11 10.43
N LYS A 577 -40.51 17.04 9.72
CA LYS A 577 -41.63 16.13 10.03
C LYS A 577 -41.19 14.68 10.22
N ASN A 578 -41.94 13.96 11.04
CA ASN A 578 -41.95 12.49 10.98
C ASN A 578 -42.64 12.05 9.68
N CYS A 579 -42.00 11.13 8.98
CA CYS A 579 -42.35 10.64 7.65
C CYS A 579 -42.17 9.12 7.60
N ASN A 580 -42.82 8.47 6.62
CA ASN A 580 -42.60 7.07 6.28
C ASN A 580 -41.38 6.94 5.35
N TYR A 581 -40.62 5.86 5.51
CA TYR A 581 -39.40 5.54 4.77
C TYR A 581 -39.35 4.05 4.43
N ILE A 582 -38.71 3.72 3.31
CA ILE A 582 -38.40 2.35 2.91
C ILE A 582 -36.89 2.13 2.89
N VAL A 583 -36.44 0.97 3.36
CA VAL A 583 -35.01 0.64 3.54
C VAL A 583 -34.48 -0.16 2.34
N ASP A 584 -33.23 0.11 1.97
CA ASP A 584 -32.51 -0.59 0.90
C ASP A 584 -32.15 -2.04 1.32
N ARG A 585 -32.38 -3.06 0.49
CA ARG A 585 -32.03 -4.44 0.81
C ARG A 585 -30.52 -4.62 0.98
N ARG A 586 -29.69 -3.78 0.35
CA ARG A 586 -28.22 -3.88 0.41
C ARG A 586 -27.61 -3.46 1.74
N VAL A 587 -28.38 -2.84 2.66
CA VAL A 587 -27.92 -2.59 4.05
C VAL A 587 -28.29 -3.72 5.03
N MET A 588 -28.65 -4.91 4.54
CA MET A 588 -28.98 -6.07 5.37
C MET A 588 -28.20 -7.34 4.98
N ASP A 589 -28.00 -8.24 5.95
CA ASP A 589 -27.53 -9.60 5.71
C ASP A 589 -28.67 -10.52 5.19
N ASP A 590 -28.32 -11.76 4.84
CA ASP A 590 -29.28 -12.77 4.35
C ASP A 590 -30.24 -13.30 5.43
N SER A 591 -30.04 -12.88 6.68
CA SER A 591 -30.92 -13.13 7.82
C SER A 591 -31.77 -11.91 8.20
N CYS A 592 -31.78 -10.86 7.36
CA CYS A 592 -32.50 -9.60 7.55
C CYS A 592 -32.09 -8.80 8.80
N ASN A 593 -30.85 -8.99 9.26
CA ASN A 593 -30.21 -8.09 10.21
C ASN A 593 -29.58 -6.91 9.45
N PRO A 594 -29.51 -5.70 10.04
CA PRO A 594 -28.69 -4.63 9.50
C PRO A 594 -27.22 -5.06 9.42
N LEU A 595 -26.52 -4.70 8.34
CA LEU A 595 -25.07 -4.87 8.24
C LEU A 595 -24.29 -4.02 9.26
N ILE A 596 -24.95 -3.00 9.84
CA ILE A 596 -24.36 -2.04 10.78
C ILE A 596 -25.19 -2.00 12.07
N ALA A 597 -24.62 -2.50 13.16
CA ALA A 597 -25.22 -2.48 14.49
C ALA A 597 -24.16 -2.19 15.56
N LEU A 598 -24.46 -1.23 16.45
CA LEU A 598 -23.65 -0.92 17.62
C LEU A 598 -24.35 -1.46 18.88
N ASP A 599 -24.03 -2.70 19.26
CA ASP A 599 -24.68 -3.44 20.37
C ASP A 599 -24.33 -2.91 21.77
N ASN A 600 -23.37 -1.99 21.87
CA ASN A 600 -22.91 -1.38 23.11
C ASN A 600 -23.56 -0.01 23.40
N ALA A 601 -24.60 0.40 22.67
CA ALA A 601 -25.17 1.73 22.81
C ALA A 601 -25.78 1.94 24.21
N THR A 602 -25.36 2.99 24.90
CA THR A 602 -25.85 3.35 26.24
C THR A 602 -26.40 4.78 26.25
N ILE A 603 -27.40 5.04 27.09
CA ILE A 603 -27.88 6.40 27.38
C ILE A 603 -27.75 6.65 28.88
N ASN A 604 -26.93 7.64 29.23
CA ASN A 604 -26.68 8.10 30.59
C ASN A 604 -27.19 9.54 30.74
N GLY A 605 -28.31 9.70 31.46
CA GLY A 605 -29.02 10.98 31.51
C GLY A 605 -29.61 11.32 30.14
N ASN A 606 -29.06 12.35 29.49
CA ASN A 606 -29.40 12.74 28.12
C ASN A 606 -28.28 12.42 27.10
N LYS A 607 -27.13 11.86 27.50
CA LYS A 607 -26.04 11.55 26.57
C LYS A 607 -26.08 10.09 26.13
N LEU A 608 -26.16 9.90 24.81
CA LEU A 608 -25.96 8.62 24.12
C LEU A 608 -24.48 8.45 23.78
N VAL A 609 -23.94 7.25 23.99
CA VAL A 609 -22.63 6.81 23.49
C VAL A 609 -22.76 5.39 22.92
N ALA A 610 -22.21 5.15 21.73
CA ALA A 610 -22.19 3.85 21.06
C ALA A 610 -20.92 3.69 20.20
N GLY A 611 -20.57 2.45 19.85
CA GLY A 611 -19.42 2.14 18.99
C GLY A 611 -18.07 2.13 19.73
N GLY A 612 -16.98 2.21 18.97
CA GLY A 612 -15.60 2.06 19.47
C GLY A 612 -14.72 1.26 18.50
N LEU A 613 -13.54 0.84 18.97
CA LEU A 613 -12.48 0.24 18.14
C LEU A 613 -12.96 -0.92 17.26
N ASP A 614 -13.72 -1.86 17.83
CA ASP A 614 -14.16 -3.09 17.15
C ASP A 614 -15.25 -2.87 16.07
N TYR A 615 -15.74 -1.64 15.90
CA TYR A 615 -16.88 -1.34 15.03
C TYR A 615 -16.46 -0.71 13.70
N GLN A 616 -17.02 -1.23 12.61
CA GLN A 616 -16.87 -0.69 11.27
C GLN A 616 -18.23 -0.18 10.76
N PHE A 617 -18.19 0.85 9.93
CA PHE A 617 -19.35 1.47 9.32
C PHE A 617 -19.05 1.71 7.83
N PRO A 618 -19.40 0.77 6.93
CA PRO A 618 -19.41 1.05 5.50
C PRO A 618 -20.42 2.16 5.20
N PHE A 619 -20.00 3.19 4.47
CA PHE A 619 -20.88 4.25 4.01
C PHE A 619 -20.63 4.62 2.55
N SER A 620 -21.74 4.82 1.85
CA SER A 620 -21.79 5.24 0.45
C SER A 620 -22.12 6.72 0.41
N LEU A 621 -21.21 7.56 -0.11
CA LEU A 621 -21.48 8.96 -0.37
C LEU A 621 -21.87 9.16 -1.84
N PRO A 622 -23.15 9.46 -2.16
CA PRO A 622 -23.53 9.82 -3.53
C PRO A 622 -22.90 11.17 -3.88
N LEU A 623 -21.86 11.14 -4.72
CA LEU A 623 -21.21 12.35 -5.23
C LEU A 623 -22.08 12.98 -6.32
N MET A 624 -22.65 12.14 -7.19
CA MET A 624 -23.51 12.52 -8.32
C MET A 624 -24.70 11.56 -8.46
N ASP A 625 -25.44 11.67 -9.57
CA ASP A 625 -26.29 10.57 -10.03
C ASP A 625 -25.40 9.50 -10.69
N GLY A 626 -25.57 8.23 -10.33
CA GLY A 626 -24.73 7.12 -10.76
C GLY A 626 -23.47 6.90 -9.90
N VAL A 627 -22.68 7.96 -9.68
CA VAL A 627 -21.37 7.86 -8.99
C VAL A 627 -21.50 7.97 -7.46
N ASN A 628 -21.09 6.91 -6.76
CA ASN A 628 -20.96 6.86 -5.31
C ASN A 628 -19.50 6.66 -4.90
N LEU A 629 -19.09 7.24 -3.78
CA LEU A 629 -17.83 6.95 -3.10
C LEU A 629 -18.11 6.01 -1.94
N ASP A 630 -17.78 4.73 -2.10
CA ASP A 630 -17.95 3.69 -1.08
C ASP A 630 -16.68 3.57 -0.22
N ILE A 631 -16.79 3.86 1.07
CA ILE A 631 -15.67 3.83 2.02
C ILE A 631 -16.09 3.24 3.37
N VAL A 632 -15.15 2.58 4.05
CA VAL A 632 -15.37 1.99 5.38
C VAL A 632 -14.77 2.89 6.45
N LEU A 633 -15.61 3.32 7.38
CA LEU A 633 -15.23 4.04 8.59
C LEU A 633 -14.94 3.03 9.70
N TYR A 634 -13.67 2.92 10.08
CA TYR A 634 -13.18 2.07 11.17
C TYR A 634 -13.32 2.79 12.52
N MET A 635 -13.22 2.06 13.63
CA MET A 635 -13.34 2.60 15.00
C MET A 635 -14.64 3.40 15.22
N ALA A 636 -15.71 3.03 14.50
CA ALA A 636 -16.91 3.82 14.33
C ALA A 636 -17.60 4.08 15.67
N ARG A 637 -17.79 5.36 16.01
CA ARG A 637 -18.25 5.85 17.32
C ARG A 637 -19.31 6.92 17.15
N VAL A 638 -20.35 6.87 17.97
CA VAL A 638 -21.39 7.90 18.06
C VAL A 638 -21.46 8.46 19.47
N GLU A 639 -21.42 9.79 19.59
CA GLU A 639 -21.86 10.48 20.80
C GLU A 639 -22.92 11.53 20.46
N ALA A 640 -24.03 11.55 21.20
CA ALA A 640 -25.14 12.46 20.94
C ALA A 640 -25.88 12.89 22.20
N ASP A 641 -26.33 14.14 22.26
CA ASP A 641 -27.37 14.58 23.18
C ASP A 641 -28.74 14.14 22.62
N VAL A 642 -29.50 13.37 23.40
CA VAL A 642 -30.82 12.85 23.05
C VAL A 642 -31.94 13.52 23.85
N THR A 643 -33.00 13.93 23.17
CA THR A 643 -34.25 14.39 23.79
C THR A 643 -35.22 13.23 23.85
N ILE A 644 -35.53 12.74 25.05
CA ILE A 644 -36.48 11.64 25.27
C ILE A 644 -37.89 12.19 25.53
N SER A 645 -38.88 11.69 24.80
CA SER A 645 -40.30 12.00 25.02
C SER A 645 -41.16 10.76 24.83
N GLY A 646 -42.14 10.54 25.71
CA GLY A 646 -43.04 9.37 25.64
C GLY A 646 -42.33 8.00 25.71
N GLY A 647 -41.13 7.93 26.29
CA GLY A 647 -40.29 6.72 26.34
C GLY A 647 -39.54 6.40 25.03
N ARG A 648 -39.43 7.37 24.12
CA ARG A 648 -38.79 7.25 22.80
C ARG A 648 -37.83 8.41 22.57
N ILE A 649 -36.84 8.25 21.69
CA ILE A 649 -36.04 9.39 21.22
C ILE A 649 -36.95 10.28 20.35
N ALA A 650 -36.97 11.58 20.62
CA ALA A 650 -37.78 12.56 19.90
C ALA A 650 -36.93 13.41 18.94
N ALA A 651 -35.71 13.73 19.37
CA ALA A 651 -34.66 14.33 18.57
C ALA A 651 -33.28 13.95 19.15
N MET A 652 -32.24 13.97 18.34
CA MET A 652 -30.85 13.81 18.78
C MET A 652 -29.90 14.68 17.96
N THR A 653 -28.87 15.20 18.62
CA THR A 653 -27.80 16.01 18.03
C THR A 653 -26.47 15.45 18.48
N GLY A 654 -25.57 15.15 17.56
CA GLY A 654 -24.34 14.43 17.89
C GLY A 654 -23.29 14.44 16.80
N ILE A 655 -22.29 13.59 16.98
CA ILE A 655 -21.21 13.33 16.05
C ILE A 655 -21.15 11.82 15.83
N LEU A 656 -21.11 11.41 14.56
CA LEU A 656 -20.61 10.12 14.12
C LEU A 656 -19.15 10.34 13.72
N GLY A 657 -18.23 9.59 14.29
CA GLY A 657 -16.81 9.67 13.95
C GLY A 657 -16.17 8.29 13.88
N GLY A 658 -14.94 8.27 13.40
CA GLY A 658 -14.14 7.08 13.16
C GLY A 658 -12.93 7.43 12.29
N ALA A 659 -12.21 6.43 11.82
CA ALA A 659 -11.02 6.58 10.99
C ALA A 659 -11.24 6.00 9.59
N VAL A 660 -10.67 6.62 8.56
CA VAL A 660 -10.67 6.11 7.19
C VAL A 660 -9.22 6.00 6.71
N PRO A 661 -8.74 4.81 6.29
CA PRO A 661 -7.40 4.64 5.73
C PRO A 661 -7.17 5.60 4.56
N LYS A 662 -6.08 6.39 4.58
CA LYS A 662 -5.82 7.39 3.53
C LYS A 662 -5.78 6.74 2.16
N GLN A 663 -5.18 5.56 2.06
CA GLN A 663 -5.10 4.79 0.81
C GLN A 663 -6.49 4.35 0.30
N ALA A 664 -7.41 3.95 1.18
CA ALA A 664 -8.77 3.57 0.79
C ALA A 664 -9.57 4.75 0.20
N ILE A 665 -9.31 5.98 0.64
CA ILE A 665 -9.88 7.19 0.03
C ILE A 665 -9.31 7.39 -1.39
N MET A 666 -8.00 7.22 -1.57
CA MET A 666 -7.37 7.32 -2.88
C MET A 666 -7.90 6.27 -3.85
N ASP A 667 -8.00 5.02 -3.40
CA ASP A 667 -8.41 3.91 -4.26
C ASP A 667 -9.88 4.02 -4.66
N ALA A 668 -10.77 4.47 -3.75
CA ALA A 668 -12.17 4.71 -4.08
C ALA A 668 -12.38 5.95 -4.99
N VAL A 669 -11.43 6.89 -5.03
CA VAL A 669 -11.38 7.98 -6.03
C VAL A 669 -10.80 7.48 -7.36
N ARG A 670 -9.78 6.62 -7.32
CA ARG A 670 -9.12 6.02 -8.50
C ARG A 670 -10.04 5.05 -9.25
N SER A 671 -10.93 4.34 -8.55
CA SER A 671 -11.87 3.37 -9.12
C SER A 671 -13.04 3.99 -9.89
N ILE A 672 -13.31 5.29 -9.77
CA ILE A 672 -14.31 6.00 -10.57
C ILE A 672 -13.78 6.12 -12.01
N PRO A 673 -14.43 5.57 -13.05
CA PRO A 673 -13.95 5.68 -14.43
C PRO A 673 -13.83 7.15 -14.88
N ASP A 674 -12.83 7.46 -15.70
CA ASP A 674 -12.60 8.85 -16.16
C ASP A 674 -13.75 9.37 -17.04
N SER A 675 -14.49 8.47 -17.71
CA SER A 675 -15.74 8.75 -18.42
C SER A 675 -16.92 9.09 -17.50
N GLU A 676 -16.83 8.72 -16.22
CA GLU A 676 -17.81 9.01 -15.17
C GLU A 676 -17.32 10.14 -14.24
N TRP A 677 -16.09 10.65 -14.45
CA TRP A 677 -15.54 11.72 -13.62
C TRP A 677 -16.34 13.02 -13.77
N PRO A 678 -16.96 13.57 -12.70
CA PRO A 678 -17.94 14.63 -12.88
C PRO A 678 -17.31 16.00 -13.18
N PRO A 679 -17.65 16.67 -14.30
CA PRO A 679 -17.15 18.00 -14.61
C PRO A 679 -17.61 19.07 -13.59
N GLU A 680 -18.69 18.81 -12.84
CA GLU A 680 -19.20 19.66 -11.75
C GLU A 680 -18.22 19.79 -10.58
N ILE A 681 -17.26 18.87 -10.41
CA ILE A 681 -16.19 19.00 -9.40
C ILE A 681 -15.24 20.16 -9.76
N GLY A 682 -15.16 20.54 -11.04
CA GLY A 682 -14.34 21.66 -11.51
C GLY A 682 -12.83 21.42 -11.45
N MET A 683 -12.43 20.17 -11.15
CA MET A 683 -11.06 19.68 -11.05
C MET A 683 -11.04 18.28 -11.64
N ASP A 684 -9.92 17.90 -12.26
CA ASP A 684 -9.70 16.51 -12.69
C ASP A 684 -9.40 15.58 -11.50
N LYS A 685 -9.46 14.29 -11.78
CA LYS A 685 -9.25 13.19 -10.83
C LYS A 685 -7.87 13.24 -10.16
N ASN A 686 -6.81 13.56 -10.89
CA ASN A 686 -5.45 13.63 -10.37
C ASN A 686 -5.24 14.87 -9.50
N THR A 687 -5.83 16.03 -9.86
CA THR A 687 -5.89 17.21 -9.00
C THR A 687 -6.61 16.91 -7.68
N VAL A 688 -7.69 16.13 -7.68
CA VAL A 688 -8.37 15.72 -6.43
C VAL A 688 -7.51 14.77 -5.60
N ILE A 689 -6.81 13.81 -6.21
CA ILE A 689 -5.85 12.92 -5.52
C ILE A 689 -4.73 13.74 -4.87
N GLY A 690 -4.08 14.65 -5.60
CA GLY A 690 -3.02 15.52 -5.06
C GLY A 690 -3.49 16.46 -3.94
N LEU A 691 -4.76 16.92 -4.00
CA LEU A 691 -5.37 17.66 -2.89
C LEU A 691 -5.62 16.79 -1.66
N LEU A 692 -6.05 15.54 -1.84
CA LEU A 692 -6.18 14.58 -0.73
C LEU A 692 -4.81 14.21 -0.15
N GLU A 693 -3.76 14.11 -0.97
CA GLU A 693 -2.39 13.84 -0.51
C GLU A 693 -1.87 14.95 0.40
N MET A 694 -2.11 16.21 0.00
CA MET A 694 -1.69 17.42 0.71
C MET A 694 -2.54 17.75 1.96
N LEU A 695 -3.85 17.49 1.92
CA LEU A 695 -4.80 17.95 2.95
C LEU A 695 -5.23 16.87 3.96
N VAL A 696 -5.04 15.58 3.64
CA VAL A 696 -5.33 14.47 4.56
C VAL A 696 -4.04 13.99 5.20
N THR A 697 -3.79 14.43 6.44
CA THR A 697 -2.73 13.87 7.28
C THR A 697 -3.33 12.71 8.10
N PRO A 698 -2.79 11.48 8.03
CA PRO A 698 -3.16 10.42 8.95
C PRO A 698 -2.81 10.80 10.41
N ASP A 699 -3.69 10.44 11.33
CA ASP A 699 -3.53 10.67 12.78
C ASP A 699 -3.91 9.45 13.63
N ILE A 700 -4.58 8.47 13.01
CA ILE A 700 -4.95 7.19 13.60
C ILE A 700 -4.06 6.10 13.02
N ASP A 701 -3.50 5.30 13.93
CA ASP A 701 -2.82 4.02 13.69
C ASP A 701 -3.87 2.92 13.89
N GLY A 702 -4.26 2.27 12.79
CA GLY A 702 -5.40 1.35 12.73
C GLY A 702 -5.05 -0.13 12.92
N ASP A 703 -3.84 -0.57 12.59
CA ASP A 703 -3.38 -1.96 12.76
C ASP A 703 -2.47 -2.18 13.98
N GLY A 704 -1.89 -1.10 14.54
CA GLY A 704 -1.07 -1.11 15.74
C GLY A 704 0.44 -1.21 15.51
N ASP A 705 0.94 -0.99 14.29
CA ASP A 705 2.38 -0.98 14.00
C ASP A 705 3.13 0.28 14.52
N GLY A 706 2.38 1.34 14.82
CA GLY A 706 2.89 2.63 15.31
C GLY A 706 2.96 3.76 14.26
N VAL A 707 2.58 3.49 13.01
CA VAL A 707 2.53 4.45 11.90
C VAL A 707 1.07 4.81 11.58
N PRO A 708 0.64 6.07 11.78
CA PRO A 708 -0.69 6.49 11.36
C PRO A 708 -0.89 6.32 9.85
N GLU A 709 -1.84 5.48 9.45
CA GLU A 709 -2.23 5.21 8.06
C GLU A 709 -3.66 5.71 7.76
N SER A 710 -4.45 5.93 8.81
CA SER A 710 -5.84 6.35 8.78
C SER A 710 -6.01 7.79 9.25
N ALA A 711 -6.94 8.52 8.62
CA ALA A 711 -7.32 9.86 9.03
C ALA A 711 -8.68 9.83 9.74
N SER A 712 -8.76 10.46 10.92
CA SER A 712 -9.98 10.61 11.69
C SER A 712 -10.94 11.60 11.02
N ILE A 713 -12.24 11.31 11.10
CA ILE A 713 -13.31 12.17 10.59
C ILE A 713 -14.40 12.35 11.64
N ALA A 714 -14.89 13.58 11.77
CA ALA A 714 -16.02 13.93 12.61
C ALA A 714 -17.20 14.47 11.78
N ILE A 715 -18.27 13.69 11.73
CA ILE A 715 -19.50 14.00 10.98
C ILE A 715 -20.61 14.36 11.96
N LYS A 716 -20.85 15.66 12.11
CA LYS A 716 -21.88 16.23 12.98
C LYS A 716 -23.25 16.09 12.35
N PHE A 717 -24.22 15.61 13.13
CA PHE A 717 -25.58 15.35 12.67
C PHE A 717 -26.64 15.91 13.62
N THR A 718 -27.83 16.10 13.06
CA THR A 718 -29.08 16.21 13.83
C THR A 718 -30.10 15.25 13.22
N ALA A 719 -30.97 14.68 14.07
CA ALA A 719 -31.99 13.73 13.67
C ALA A 719 -33.29 13.92 14.47
N ILE A 720 -34.41 13.61 13.82
CA ILE A 720 -35.78 13.66 14.38
C ILE A 720 -36.47 12.30 14.21
N GLN A 721 -37.66 12.09 14.78
CA GLN A 721 -38.40 10.84 14.56
C GLN A 721 -38.73 10.60 13.08
N GLY A 722 -38.51 9.37 12.61
CA GLY A 722 -38.98 8.81 11.34
C GLY A 722 -39.68 7.46 11.58
N THR A 723 -40.36 6.94 10.55
CA THR A 723 -41.03 5.64 10.62
C THR A 723 -40.62 4.81 9.41
N ILE A 724 -40.09 3.60 9.61
CA ILE A 724 -39.81 2.66 8.53
C ILE A 724 -41.08 1.83 8.27
N THR A 725 -41.52 1.75 7.02
CA THR A 725 -42.74 1.05 6.62
C THR A 725 -42.50 -0.23 5.82
N ASP A 726 -41.42 -0.30 5.03
CA ASP A 726 -41.14 -1.44 4.14
C ASP A 726 -39.65 -1.53 3.74
N THR A 727 -39.29 -2.54 2.96
CA THR A 727 -37.99 -2.69 2.27
C THR A 727 -38.14 -2.60 0.75
N TYR A 728 -37.07 -2.24 0.04
CA TYR A 728 -36.99 -2.31 -1.43
C TYR A 728 -35.67 -2.95 -1.88
N GLN A 729 -35.64 -3.49 -3.11
CA GLN A 729 -34.44 -4.04 -3.76
C GLN A 729 -33.41 -2.96 -4.07
#